data_AF-A0A9P1NW81-F1
#
_entry.id   AF-A0A9P1NW81-F1
#
_cell.length_a   1.000
_cell.length_b   1.000
_cell.length_c   1.000
_cell.angle_alpha   90.00
_cell.angle_beta   90.00
_cell.angle_gamma   90.00
#
_symmetry.space_group_name_H-M   'P 1'
#
loop_
_entity.id
_entity.type
_entity.pdbx_description
1 polymer ?
#
loop_
_entity_poly.entity_id
_entity_poly.type
_entity_poly.pdbx_seq_one_letter_code
_entity_poly.pdbx_strand_id
1 'polypeptide(L)'
;MLSVLHGMTATNTTFSSSYATNKQLYTQLKRALRLGLGQQVFIAVCDHLSLLHQMASSLETELGSEEILSTVGARSGKEDLTTPKPVSSKLVTLHLELTDPNPIAQMCEWKSQNAGSPLAFQILGVEQLTRQPAAIQWSFLNYLREAESKLIEFELSVLLWISSPWLCCIQQSAPEFWRLHRGIFKFVGDPSPVYDPALSGQNSPGIHKSSRVIWSVDDPNSYTGDPDLPINSSPSRVVYSQEYLQTCLKRAYMYRDRISKGPPTVPLLQDAIEAYNQVVEQLNEWEMLLESNSALRKDLDPVNIYNDLGTFHWMLFQQTRKSINQGSQALVNLEISIICYQTGLMKVDPTSRGYIYVRLLKNLGAAYTDLGTIREPLENLQQSITVYEEAINCLKSVKDQGGLGGGGFCNQPLSPADSLEPARIALDYRAIQNNLGTAYWTRAQHIEPVVNLKAAIAAYREALRGYSENKEPQRYAMIQANLGTAYWNLAQHQPSKRWLQKAIYSYREALKYRTSQADPLACATTQNNLGTACWHLAMYQEEPEDRSKSLNEAIAAYEKTLALAQQLSPTQLTFDTLATHNNLGLAHYRLATDKALCLSGEQRVSHLEKALDHHLMAGCEEQPCSQKGSANALESERHRLAFNHLVRTLRALYQESGWQGQNQALSKIPGHLLPEIWRCLS
;
A
#
# COMPACT_ATOMS: atom_id res chain seq x y z
N MET A 1 -43.90 -6.34 -47.92
CA MET A 1 -44.36 -7.75 -47.91
C MET A 1 -43.23 -8.56 -47.29
N LEU A 2 -43.36 -8.90 -45.99
CA LEU A 2 -43.55 -10.27 -45.44
C LEU A 2 -42.25 -11.11 -45.53
N SER A 3 -41.68 -11.78 -44.52
CA SER A 3 -41.93 -12.01 -43.09
C SER A 3 -40.77 -12.92 -42.56
N VAL A 4 -40.13 -12.67 -41.40
CA VAL A 4 -40.11 -13.50 -40.15
C VAL A 4 -39.42 -14.90 -40.28
N LEU A 5 -38.36 -15.35 -39.55
CA LEU A 5 -38.21 -15.69 -38.10
C LEU A 5 -36.72 -16.07 -37.74
N HIS A 6 -36.21 -15.53 -36.62
CA HIS A 6 -35.41 -16.10 -35.50
C HIS A 6 -34.06 -16.86 -35.65
N GLY A 7 -33.01 -16.28 -35.02
CA GLY A 7 -32.34 -16.85 -33.83
C GLY A 7 -31.06 -17.70 -33.99
N MET A 8 -29.88 -17.16 -33.63
CA MET A 8 -28.86 -17.81 -32.76
C MET A 8 -27.59 -16.94 -32.57
N THR A 9 -27.45 -16.41 -31.35
CA THR A 9 -26.24 -16.16 -30.52
C THR A 9 -24.85 -15.96 -31.16
N ALA A 10 -24.28 -14.79 -30.91
CA ALA A 10 -22.86 -14.48 -31.02
C ALA A 10 -22.10 -14.95 -29.75
N THR A 11 -21.40 -16.08 -29.80
CA THR A 11 -20.56 -16.59 -28.69
C THR A 11 -19.30 -17.35 -29.16
N ASN A 12 -18.54 -16.87 -30.16
CA ASN A 12 -17.35 -17.62 -30.61
C ASN A 12 -16.11 -16.79 -31.01
N THR A 13 -16.04 -15.50 -30.70
CA THR A 13 -14.87 -14.67 -31.07
C THR A 13 -13.76 -14.61 -30.01
N THR A 14 -14.02 -14.96 -28.74
CA THR A 14 -13.00 -14.95 -27.66
C THR A 14 -12.22 -16.26 -27.53
N PHE A 15 -12.83 -17.41 -27.82
CA PHE A 15 -12.16 -18.72 -27.73
C PHE A 15 -10.99 -18.88 -28.70
N SER A 16 -11.11 -18.32 -29.91
CA SER A 16 -10.06 -18.43 -30.93
C SER A 16 -8.83 -17.58 -30.63
N SER A 17 -8.95 -16.48 -29.86
CA SER A 17 -7.82 -15.57 -29.62
C SER A 17 -6.89 -16.08 -28.55
N SER A 18 -7.40 -16.54 -27.40
CA SER A 18 -6.57 -17.03 -26.27
C SER A 18 -5.80 -18.30 -26.64
N TYR A 19 -6.43 -19.22 -27.38
CA TYR A 19 -5.77 -20.43 -27.88
C TYR A 19 -4.64 -20.12 -28.88
N ALA A 20 -4.88 -19.20 -29.83
CA ALA A 20 -3.85 -18.78 -30.79
C ALA A 20 -2.68 -18.06 -30.10
N THR A 21 -2.96 -17.22 -29.10
CA THR A 21 -1.95 -16.52 -28.30
C THR A 21 -1.13 -17.49 -27.42
N ASN A 22 -1.78 -18.44 -26.74
CA ASN A 22 -1.08 -19.47 -25.96
C ASN A 22 -0.18 -20.35 -26.84
N LYS A 23 -0.65 -20.72 -28.04
CA LYS A 23 0.15 -21.49 -29.02
C LYS A 23 1.37 -20.71 -29.51
N GLN A 24 1.23 -19.41 -29.72
CA GLN A 24 2.35 -18.54 -30.10
C GLN A 24 3.37 -18.39 -28.96
N LEU A 25 2.92 -18.13 -27.73
CA LEU A 25 3.78 -18.03 -26.55
C LEU A 25 4.51 -19.35 -26.24
N TYR A 26 3.81 -20.49 -26.36
CA TYR A 26 4.39 -21.82 -26.22
C TYR A 26 5.49 -22.06 -27.27
N THR A 27 5.24 -21.68 -28.52
CA THR A 27 6.23 -21.79 -29.60
C THR A 27 7.46 -20.93 -29.34
N GLN A 28 7.29 -19.72 -28.78
CA GLN A 28 8.38 -18.83 -28.41
C GLN A 28 9.18 -19.36 -27.23
N LEU A 29 8.53 -19.82 -26.16
CA LEU A 29 9.16 -20.44 -25.00
C LEU A 29 9.98 -21.68 -25.41
N LYS A 30 9.39 -22.56 -26.23
CA LYS A 30 10.08 -23.76 -26.75
C LYS A 30 11.33 -23.40 -27.56
N ARG A 31 11.25 -22.39 -28.43
CA ARG A 31 12.43 -21.91 -29.18
C ARG A 31 13.49 -21.34 -28.26
N ALA A 32 13.11 -20.56 -27.26
CA ALA A 32 14.04 -19.97 -26.30
C ALA A 32 14.83 -21.06 -25.54
N LEU A 33 14.14 -22.10 -25.07
CA LEU A 33 14.78 -23.25 -24.41
C LEU A 33 15.68 -24.07 -25.35
N ARG A 34 15.30 -24.25 -26.63
CA ARG A 34 16.10 -24.96 -27.64
C ARG A 34 17.42 -24.29 -27.98
N LEU A 35 17.50 -22.96 -27.86
CA LEU A 35 18.72 -22.22 -28.22
C LEU A 35 19.88 -22.54 -27.28
N GLY A 36 19.62 -23.07 -26.07
CA GLY A 36 20.67 -23.56 -25.15
C GLY A 36 21.72 -22.50 -24.79
N LEU A 37 21.37 -21.22 -24.92
CA LEU A 37 22.24 -20.11 -24.56
C LEU A 37 22.37 -20.14 -23.03
N GLY A 38 23.56 -20.42 -22.50
CA GLY A 38 23.79 -20.58 -21.06
C GLY A 38 23.31 -19.36 -20.24
N GLN A 39 22.95 -19.61 -18.97
CA GLN A 39 22.53 -18.60 -17.97
C GLN A 39 21.22 -17.86 -18.30
N GLN A 40 20.11 -18.59 -18.44
CA GLN A 40 18.80 -17.97 -18.70
C GLN A 40 17.73 -18.51 -17.73
N VAL A 41 17.11 -17.60 -16.98
CA VAL A 41 15.91 -17.91 -16.19
C VAL A 41 14.67 -17.50 -16.99
N PHE A 42 13.77 -18.43 -17.23
CA PHE A 42 12.47 -18.20 -17.86
C PHE A 42 11.36 -18.41 -16.86
N ILE A 43 10.33 -17.56 -16.93
CA ILE A 43 9.19 -17.61 -16.01
C ILE A 43 7.92 -17.87 -16.83
N ALA A 44 7.28 -19.00 -16.57
CA ALA A 44 5.98 -19.33 -17.16
C ALA A 44 4.88 -19.17 -16.11
N VAL A 45 3.95 -18.26 -16.37
CA VAL A 45 2.83 -17.94 -15.46
C VAL A 45 1.57 -18.60 -15.98
N CYS A 46 0.96 -19.48 -15.19
CA CYS A 46 -0.30 -20.12 -15.55
C CYS A 46 -1.13 -20.43 -14.31
N ASP A 47 -2.34 -19.87 -14.22
CA ASP A 47 -3.26 -20.13 -13.11
C ASP A 47 -4.14 -21.37 -13.33
N HIS A 48 -4.14 -21.93 -14.55
CA HIS A 48 -4.95 -23.09 -14.91
C HIS A 48 -4.13 -24.39 -14.88
N LEU A 49 -4.27 -25.17 -13.80
CA LEU A 49 -3.41 -26.33 -13.50
C LEU A 49 -3.36 -27.39 -14.62
N SER A 50 -4.50 -27.72 -15.25
CA SER A 50 -4.54 -28.69 -16.34
C SER A 50 -3.77 -28.22 -17.58
N LEU A 51 -3.76 -26.90 -17.84
CA LEU A 51 -3.07 -26.30 -18.97
C LEU A 51 -1.56 -26.26 -18.71
N LEU A 52 -1.16 -25.90 -17.49
CA LEU A 52 0.21 -25.94 -17.01
C LEU A 52 0.81 -27.35 -17.19
N HIS A 53 0.15 -28.39 -16.66
CA HIS A 53 0.65 -29.77 -16.78
C HIS A 53 0.69 -30.26 -18.22
N GLN A 54 -0.31 -29.93 -19.04
CA GLN A 54 -0.32 -30.28 -20.46
C GLN A 54 0.87 -29.65 -21.20
N MET A 55 1.16 -28.37 -20.95
CA MET A 55 2.27 -27.66 -21.59
C MET A 55 3.63 -28.17 -21.09
N ALA A 56 3.79 -28.40 -19.79
CA ALA A 56 5.03 -28.91 -19.21
C ALA A 56 5.38 -30.32 -19.76
N SER A 57 4.39 -31.21 -19.86
CA SER A 57 4.56 -32.55 -20.44
C SER A 57 4.83 -32.50 -21.95
N SER A 58 4.19 -31.57 -22.66
CA SER A 58 4.46 -31.36 -24.10
C SER A 58 5.88 -30.83 -24.34
N LEU A 59 6.38 -29.90 -23.51
CA LEU A 59 7.77 -29.43 -23.59
C LEU A 59 8.76 -30.55 -23.32
N GLU A 60 8.53 -31.37 -22.29
CA GLU A 60 9.38 -32.51 -21.94
C GLU A 60 9.46 -33.53 -23.09
N THR A 61 8.33 -33.83 -23.72
CA THR A 61 8.27 -34.74 -24.87
C THR A 61 8.97 -34.14 -26.08
N GLU A 62 8.59 -32.93 -26.50
CA GLU A 62 9.08 -32.27 -27.72
C GLU A 62 10.55 -31.80 -27.65
N LEU A 63 11.12 -31.68 -26.45
CA LEU A 63 12.53 -31.39 -26.21
C LEU A 63 13.34 -32.61 -25.78
N GLY A 64 12.67 -33.70 -25.42
CA GLY A 64 13.29 -35.00 -25.11
C GLY A 64 13.36 -35.96 -26.28
N SER A 65 12.52 -35.78 -27.31
CA SER A 65 12.49 -36.61 -28.53
C SER A 65 13.08 -35.86 -29.72
N GLU A 66 14.39 -35.99 -29.96
CA GLU A 66 14.92 -35.98 -31.33
C GLU A 66 16.30 -36.66 -31.39
N GLU A 67 16.34 -37.78 -32.11
CA GLU A 67 17.55 -38.35 -32.69
C GLU A 67 18.13 -37.37 -33.72
N ILE A 68 19.45 -37.40 -33.81
CA ILE A 68 20.28 -36.61 -34.73
C ILE A 68 19.78 -36.75 -36.19
N LEU A 69 19.22 -35.69 -36.75
CA LEU A 69 19.15 -35.51 -38.20
C LEU A 69 20.45 -34.86 -38.67
N SER A 70 21.38 -35.68 -39.13
CA SER A 70 22.59 -35.28 -39.83
C SER A 70 22.23 -34.60 -41.15
N THR A 71 22.18 -33.27 -41.19
CA THR A 71 22.25 -32.54 -42.46
C THR A 71 23.71 -32.31 -42.85
N VAL A 72 24.10 -33.09 -43.85
CA VAL A 72 25.33 -33.03 -44.64
C VAL A 72 25.67 -31.58 -45.04
N GLY A 73 26.85 -31.12 -44.64
CA GLY A 73 27.49 -29.90 -45.11
C GLY A 73 29.00 -30.05 -44.97
N ALA A 74 29.63 -30.67 -45.96
CA ALA A 74 31.06 -30.97 -45.99
C ALA A 74 31.92 -29.70 -45.90
N ARG A 75 32.94 -29.73 -45.01
CA ARG A 75 34.28 -29.17 -45.26
C ARG A 75 35.30 -29.65 -44.21
N SER A 76 36.17 -30.55 -44.68
CA SER A 76 37.57 -30.84 -44.31
C SER A 76 38.14 -30.48 -42.93
N GLY A 77 38.69 -31.49 -42.26
CA GLY A 77 39.76 -31.34 -41.26
C GLY A 77 39.85 -32.55 -40.34
N LYS A 78 40.97 -33.29 -40.42
CA LYS A 78 41.27 -34.49 -39.60
C LYS A 78 41.30 -34.15 -38.10
N GLU A 79 40.69 -34.99 -37.26
CA GLU A 79 41.25 -35.46 -35.98
C GLU A 79 40.36 -36.51 -35.30
N ASP A 80 40.96 -37.24 -34.37
CA ASP A 80 40.74 -38.63 -33.93
C ASP A 80 39.39 -39.04 -33.34
N LEU A 81 39.12 -40.34 -33.50
CA LEU A 81 38.09 -41.12 -32.80
C LEU A 81 38.33 -41.14 -31.28
N THR A 82 37.59 -40.31 -30.56
CA THR A 82 37.01 -40.72 -29.28
C THR A 82 35.50 -40.58 -29.41
N THR A 83 34.80 -41.68 -29.12
CA THR A 83 33.33 -41.86 -29.06
C THR A 83 32.52 -40.57 -29.08
N PRO A 84 31.49 -40.40 -29.94
CA PRO A 84 30.58 -39.27 -29.79
C PRO A 84 29.94 -39.41 -28.41
N LYS A 85 30.33 -38.56 -27.45
CA LYS A 85 29.58 -38.42 -26.21
C LYS A 85 28.15 -38.08 -26.64
N PRO A 86 27.14 -38.86 -26.24
CA PRO A 86 25.77 -38.51 -26.54
C PRO A 86 25.52 -37.15 -25.88
N VAL A 87 25.34 -36.11 -26.67
CA VAL A 87 24.85 -34.82 -26.15
C VAL A 87 23.42 -35.11 -25.73
N SER A 88 23.22 -35.42 -24.45
CA SER A 88 21.90 -35.68 -23.90
C SER A 88 21.14 -34.37 -23.77
N SER A 89 20.62 -33.86 -24.89
CA SER A 89 19.71 -32.72 -24.91
C SER A 89 18.36 -33.14 -24.33
N LYS A 90 18.26 -33.22 -23.00
CA LYS A 90 17.01 -33.47 -22.29
C LYS A 90 16.65 -32.26 -21.44
N LEU A 91 15.42 -31.78 -21.59
CA LEU A 91 14.76 -30.95 -20.59
C LEU A 91 14.44 -31.84 -19.39
N VAL A 92 14.92 -31.46 -18.21
CA VAL A 92 14.71 -32.23 -16.98
C VAL A 92 13.59 -31.60 -16.17
N THR A 93 12.56 -32.39 -15.85
CA THR A 93 11.46 -31.96 -14.99
C THR A 93 11.77 -32.26 -13.53
N LEU A 94 11.80 -31.22 -12.71
CA LEU A 94 11.87 -31.32 -11.26
C LEU A 94 10.52 -30.90 -10.68
N HIS A 95 9.98 -31.74 -9.81
CA HIS A 95 8.86 -31.36 -8.97
C HIS A 95 9.41 -30.79 -7.68
N LEU A 96 9.05 -29.55 -7.39
CA LEU A 96 9.47 -28.83 -6.20
C LEU A 96 9.03 -29.60 -4.96
N GLU A 97 10.00 -29.93 -4.11
CA GLU A 97 9.71 -30.63 -2.87
C GLU A 97 9.03 -29.67 -1.89
N LEU A 98 7.80 -29.99 -1.47
CA LEU A 98 7.00 -29.05 -0.68
C LEU A 98 7.45 -28.95 0.78
N THR A 99 8.21 -29.91 1.28
CA THR A 99 8.79 -29.91 2.63
C THR A 99 10.05 -29.07 2.73
N ASP A 100 10.85 -29.01 1.66
CA ASP A 100 12.01 -28.14 1.49
C ASP A 100 12.05 -27.61 0.05
N PRO A 101 11.37 -26.48 -0.25
CA PRO A 101 11.18 -26.01 -1.62
C PRO A 101 12.42 -25.27 -2.13
N ASN A 102 13.53 -25.99 -2.22
CA ASN A 102 14.81 -25.47 -2.67
C ASN A 102 15.12 -25.93 -4.11
N PRO A 103 14.70 -25.16 -5.13
CA PRO A 103 14.88 -25.56 -6.52
C PRO A 103 16.36 -25.72 -6.89
N ILE A 104 17.26 -24.95 -6.26
CA ILE A 104 18.69 -24.98 -6.55
C ILE A 104 19.34 -26.23 -5.96
N ALA A 105 18.99 -26.60 -4.73
CA ALA A 105 19.49 -27.83 -4.12
C ALA A 105 19.01 -29.06 -4.89
N GLN A 106 17.74 -29.10 -5.32
CA GLN A 106 17.23 -30.20 -6.14
C GLN A 106 17.95 -30.32 -7.49
N MET A 107 18.33 -29.20 -8.11
CA MET A 107 19.17 -29.21 -9.32
C MET A 107 20.59 -29.71 -9.04
N CYS A 108 21.22 -29.28 -7.94
CA CYS A 108 22.53 -29.77 -7.50
C CYS A 108 22.51 -31.28 -7.24
N GLU A 109 21.49 -31.75 -6.53
CA GLU A 109 21.32 -33.16 -6.19
C GLU A 109 21.15 -33.99 -7.47
N TRP A 110 20.25 -33.58 -8.38
CA TRP A 110 20.05 -34.25 -9.66
C TRP A 110 21.36 -34.35 -10.45
N LYS A 111 22.15 -33.27 -10.50
CA LYS A 111 23.44 -33.23 -11.21
C LYS A 111 24.49 -34.14 -10.58
N SER A 112 24.46 -34.34 -9.26
CA SER A 112 25.38 -35.26 -8.58
C SER A 112 25.03 -36.74 -8.81
N GLN A 113 23.75 -37.04 -9.07
CA GLN A 113 23.23 -38.38 -9.27
C GLN A 113 23.22 -38.82 -10.75
N ASN A 114 23.30 -37.89 -11.70
CA ASN A 114 23.16 -38.17 -13.13
C ASN A 114 24.41 -37.76 -13.93
N ALA A 115 24.94 -38.68 -14.73
CA ALA A 115 26.05 -38.40 -15.64
C ALA A 115 25.55 -37.77 -16.94
N GLY A 116 25.49 -36.43 -17.00
CA GLY A 116 25.15 -35.67 -18.20
C GLY A 116 24.76 -34.23 -17.87
N SER A 117 25.01 -33.29 -18.79
CA SER A 117 24.53 -31.91 -18.67
C SER A 117 23.18 -31.79 -19.39
N PRO A 118 22.07 -31.50 -18.68
CA PRO A 118 20.77 -31.34 -19.32
C PRO A 118 20.72 -30.04 -20.12
N LEU A 119 19.80 -29.94 -21.08
CA LEU A 119 19.61 -28.71 -21.86
C LEU A 119 19.09 -27.56 -20.97
N ALA A 120 18.13 -27.90 -20.10
CA ALA A 120 17.51 -26.99 -19.16
C ALA A 120 16.82 -27.78 -18.04
N PHE A 121 16.53 -27.12 -16.93
CA PHE A 121 15.61 -27.62 -15.91
C PHE A 121 14.26 -26.94 -16.06
N GLN A 122 13.16 -27.68 -15.96
CA GLN A 122 11.84 -27.11 -15.68
C GLN A 122 11.41 -27.50 -14.26
N ILE A 123 10.93 -26.51 -13.51
CA ILE A 123 10.49 -26.67 -12.12
C ILE A 123 8.98 -26.50 -12.07
N LEU A 124 8.29 -27.54 -11.60
CA LEU A 124 6.85 -27.61 -11.37
C LEU A 124 6.57 -27.68 -9.86
N GLY A 125 5.35 -27.35 -9.42
CA GLY A 125 4.96 -27.51 -8.01
C GLY A 125 4.99 -26.20 -7.20
N VAL A 126 5.44 -25.09 -7.76
CA VAL A 126 5.37 -23.77 -7.11
C VAL A 126 3.92 -23.39 -6.83
N GLU A 127 2.99 -23.76 -7.71
CA GLU A 127 1.55 -23.52 -7.52
C GLU A 127 1.00 -24.22 -6.27
N GLN A 128 1.58 -25.35 -5.88
CA GLN A 128 1.20 -26.08 -4.68
C GLN A 128 1.71 -25.43 -3.39
N LEU A 129 2.73 -24.56 -3.47
CA LEU A 129 3.19 -23.78 -2.33
C LEU A 129 2.12 -22.84 -1.80
N THR A 130 1.16 -22.40 -2.62
CA THR A 130 0.03 -21.58 -2.14
C THR A 130 -0.79 -22.27 -1.06
N ARG A 131 -0.76 -23.60 -1.01
CA ARG A 131 -1.44 -24.44 -0.02
C ARG A 131 -0.52 -24.88 1.13
N GLN A 132 0.76 -24.50 1.07
CA GLN A 132 1.73 -24.82 2.11
C GLN A 132 1.78 -23.73 3.18
N PRO A 133 2.22 -24.06 4.41
CA PRO A 133 2.48 -23.08 5.45
C PRO A 133 3.37 -21.92 4.97
N ALA A 134 3.14 -20.72 5.52
CA ALA A 134 3.90 -19.53 5.14
C ALA A 134 5.42 -19.74 5.26
N ALA A 135 5.89 -20.46 6.27
CA ALA A 135 7.33 -20.75 6.44
C ALA A 135 7.93 -21.45 5.21
N ILE A 136 7.24 -22.45 4.65
CA ILE A 136 7.65 -23.15 3.43
C ILE A 136 7.63 -22.20 2.23
N GLN A 137 6.57 -21.38 2.12
CA GLN A 137 6.47 -20.35 1.09
C GLN A 137 7.64 -19.34 1.15
N TRP A 138 8.03 -18.94 2.36
CA TRP A 138 9.15 -18.03 2.61
C TRP A 138 10.51 -18.68 2.37
N SER A 139 10.69 -19.95 2.74
CA SER A 139 11.91 -20.71 2.44
C SER A 139 12.16 -20.76 0.94
N PHE A 140 11.13 -21.04 0.13
CA PHE A 140 11.23 -20.98 -1.33
C PHE A 140 11.75 -19.60 -1.82
N LEU A 141 11.17 -18.50 -1.32
CA LEU A 141 11.59 -17.15 -1.70
C LEU A 141 13.02 -16.82 -1.23
N ASN A 142 13.43 -17.30 -0.05
CA ASN A 142 14.78 -17.13 0.46
C ASN A 142 15.79 -17.94 -0.38
N TYR A 143 15.46 -19.17 -0.78
CA TYR A 143 16.31 -19.96 -1.67
C TYR A 143 16.46 -19.30 -3.03
N LEU A 144 15.41 -18.67 -3.57
CA LEU A 144 15.53 -17.85 -4.77
C LEU A 144 16.42 -16.62 -4.53
N ARG A 145 16.32 -15.94 -3.38
CA ARG A 145 17.20 -14.80 -3.04
C ARG A 145 18.69 -15.20 -3.00
N GLU A 146 18.98 -16.37 -2.48
CA GLU A 146 20.34 -16.92 -2.39
C GLU A 146 20.79 -17.66 -3.67
N ALA A 147 19.88 -17.83 -4.64
CA ALA A 147 20.15 -18.60 -5.84
C ALA A 147 21.10 -17.89 -6.80
N GLU A 148 21.30 -16.58 -6.69
CA GLU A 148 22.11 -15.80 -7.64
C GLU A 148 23.53 -16.34 -7.79
N SER A 149 24.27 -16.51 -6.68
CA SER A 149 25.65 -16.99 -6.71
C SER A 149 25.78 -18.43 -7.23
N LYS A 150 24.77 -19.26 -6.95
CA LYS A 150 24.75 -20.68 -7.32
C LYS A 150 24.27 -20.90 -8.75
N LEU A 151 23.33 -20.12 -9.26
CA LEU A 151 22.82 -20.20 -10.63
C LEU A 151 23.87 -19.76 -11.67
N ILE A 152 24.80 -18.89 -11.29
CA ILE A 152 25.96 -18.54 -12.13
C ILE A 152 26.86 -19.76 -12.38
N GLU A 153 26.93 -20.71 -11.45
CA GLU A 153 27.69 -21.97 -11.59
C GLU A 153 26.99 -23.00 -12.49
N PHE A 154 25.70 -22.83 -12.75
CA PHE A 154 24.95 -23.62 -13.72
C PHE A 154 24.98 -22.90 -15.07
N GLU A 155 25.86 -23.33 -16.00
CA GLU A 155 25.88 -22.87 -17.39
C GLU A 155 24.64 -23.30 -18.22
N LEU A 156 23.45 -23.36 -17.60
CA LEU A 156 22.23 -23.96 -18.15
C LEU A 156 21.01 -23.05 -17.95
N SER A 157 19.93 -23.33 -18.68
CA SER A 157 18.67 -22.59 -18.56
C SER A 157 17.73 -23.20 -17.50
N VAL A 158 16.96 -22.35 -16.81
CA VAL A 158 15.96 -22.76 -15.82
C VAL A 158 14.61 -22.18 -16.19
N LEU A 159 13.59 -23.02 -16.34
CA LEU A 159 12.19 -22.63 -16.51
C LEU A 159 11.44 -22.84 -15.19
N LEU A 160 10.89 -21.77 -14.63
CA LEU A 160 10.08 -21.81 -13.42
C LEU A 160 8.61 -21.62 -13.78
N TRP A 161 7.78 -22.64 -13.51
CA TRP A 161 6.32 -22.56 -13.65
C TRP A 161 5.70 -22.03 -12.36
N ILE A 162 4.94 -20.95 -12.46
CA ILE A 162 4.34 -20.27 -11.30
C ILE A 162 2.90 -19.85 -11.57
N SER A 163 2.13 -19.62 -10.52
CA SER A 163 0.84 -18.92 -10.61
C SER A 163 1.02 -17.40 -10.52
N SER A 164 0.00 -16.64 -10.92
CA SER A 164 0.02 -15.17 -10.90
C SER A 164 0.35 -14.57 -9.52
N PRO A 165 -0.13 -15.11 -8.38
CA PRO A 165 0.31 -14.67 -7.06
C PRO A 165 1.84 -14.77 -6.85
N TRP A 166 2.44 -15.89 -7.28
CA TRP A 166 3.88 -16.13 -7.12
C TRP A 166 4.75 -15.25 -8.00
N LEU A 167 4.24 -14.79 -9.16
CA LEU A 167 4.93 -13.82 -10.00
C LEU A 167 5.24 -12.54 -9.19
N CYS A 168 4.24 -12.05 -8.46
CA CYS A 168 4.37 -10.87 -7.63
C CYS A 168 5.26 -11.14 -6.41
N CYS A 169 5.09 -12.28 -5.73
CA CYS A 169 5.91 -12.64 -4.57
C CYS A 169 7.41 -12.75 -4.93
N ILE A 170 7.77 -13.38 -6.05
CA ILE A 170 9.17 -13.51 -6.48
C ILE A 170 9.77 -12.15 -6.85
N GLN A 171 9.02 -11.31 -7.57
CA GLN A 171 9.42 -9.93 -7.90
C GLN A 171 9.79 -9.10 -6.67
N GLN A 172 9.04 -9.28 -5.59
CA GLN A 172 9.15 -8.49 -4.37
C GLN A 172 10.19 -9.05 -3.40
N SER A 173 10.20 -10.36 -3.20
CA SER A 173 10.97 -11.01 -2.15
C SER A 173 12.33 -11.53 -2.60
N ALA A 174 12.55 -11.69 -3.91
CA ALA A 174 13.81 -12.12 -4.50
C ALA A 174 14.17 -11.25 -5.75
N PRO A 175 14.36 -9.92 -5.58
CA PRO A 175 14.53 -8.98 -6.69
C PRO A 175 15.78 -9.23 -7.53
N GLU A 176 16.85 -9.76 -6.93
CA GLU A 176 18.09 -10.06 -7.66
C GLU A 176 17.94 -11.32 -8.52
N PHE A 177 17.36 -12.40 -7.99
CA PHE A 177 16.92 -13.54 -8.80
C PHE A 177 15.94 -13.13 -9.89
N TRP A 178 15.01 -12.23 -9.58
CA TRP A 178 14.09 -11.68 -10.57
C TRP A 178 14.84 -11.00 -11.72
N ARG A 179 15.92 -10.23 -11.48
CA ARG A 179 16.71 -9.62 -12.58
C ARG A 179 17.39 -10.63 -13.51
N LEU A 180 17.53 -11.89 -13.09
CA LEU A 180 18.10 -12.96 -13.91
C LEU A 180 17.13 -13.45 -15.00
N HIS A 181 15.84 -13.10 -14.93
CA HIS A 181 14.90 -13.55 -15.97
C HIS A 181 15.22 -12.93 -17.33
N ARG A 182 15.00 -13.73 -18.37
CA ARG A 182 15.19 -13.35 -19.79
C ARG A 182 13.89 -13.38 -20.58
N GLY A 183 12.81 -13.86 -19.97
CA GLY A 183 11.48 -13.88 -20.57
C GLY A 183 10.40 -14.32 -19.60
N ILE A 184 9.23 -13.69 -19.72
CA ILE A 184 8.01 -14.02 -18.97
C ILE A 184 6.93 -14.44 -19.97
N PHE A 185 6.38 -15.64 -19.80
CA PHE A 185 5.37 -16.22 -20.68
C PHE A 185 4.09 -16.42 -19.88
N LYS A 186 3.06 -15.61 -20.13
CA LYS A 186 1.77 -15.68 -19.40
C LYS A 186 0.74 -16.47 -20.21
N PHE A 187 0.31 -17.60 -19.67
CA PHE A 187 -0.68 -18.49 -20.28
C PHE A 187 -2.02 -18.35 -19.56
N VAL A 188 -3.08 -18.13 -20.34
CA VAL A 188 -4.44 -17.94 -19.81
C VAL A 188 -5.26 -19.19 -20.12
N GLY A 189 -5.85 -19.81 -19.10
CA GLY A 189 -6.80 -20.90 -19.28
C GLY A 189 -8.16 -20.39 -19.75
N ASP A 190 -8.97 -21.26 -20.36
CA ASP A 190 -10.36 -20.90 -20.67
C ASP A 190 -11.14 -20.62 -19.37
N PRO A 191 -12.11 -19.68 -19.37
CA PRO A 191 -13.01 -19.53 -18.25
C PRO A 191 -13.83 -20.83 -18.11
N SER A 192 -13.63 -21.55 -17.01
CA SER A 192 -14.43 -22.75 -16.71
C SER A 192 -15.93 -22.42 -16.73
N PRO A 193 -16.77 -23.25 -17.36
CA PRO A 193 -18.21 -23.03 -17.36
C PRO A 193 -18.76 -23.09 -15.93
N VAL A 194 -19.71 -22.19 -15.65
CA VAL A 194 -20.41 -22.06 -14.37
C VAL A 194 -20.97 -23.42 -13.93
N TYR A 195 -20.67 -23.79 -12.70
CA TYR A 195 -21.08 -25.04 -12.05
C TYR A 195 -22.61 -25.16 -12.01
N ASP A 196 -23.18 -26.16 -12.68
CA ASP A 196 -24.59 -26.55 -12.55
C ASP A 196 -24.71 -27.52 -11.35
N PRO A 197 -25.45 -27.17 -10.28
CA PRO A 197 -25.55 -28.00 -9.08
C PRO A 197 -26.27 -29.35 -9.28
N ALA A 198 -26.81 -29.64 -10.47
CA ALA A 198 -27.63 -30.83 -10.73
C ALA A 198 -26.85 -32.14 -10.96
N LEU A 199 -25.50 -32.13 -10.99
CA LEU A 199 -24.70 -33.32 -11.28
C LEU A 199 -23.67 -33.60 -10.17
N SER A 200 -24.15 -33.92 -8.96
CA SER A 200 -23.32 -34.57 -7.93
C SER A 200 -23.78 -36.00 -7.72
N GLY A 201 -22.86 -36.95 -7.92
CA GLY A 201 -23.12 -38.36 -7.73
C GLY A 201 -21.84 -39.18 -7.73
N GLN A 202 -21.38 -39.50 -6.53
CA GLN A 202 -20.52 -40.63 -6.14
C GLN A 202 -19.03 -40.40 -5.83
N ASN A 203 -18.72 -40.73 -4.57
CA ASN A 203 -17.53 -41.39 -3.99
C ASN A 203 -16.29 -40.55 -3.59
N SER A 204 -16.17 -40.40 -2.26
CA SER A 204 -15.08 -39.95 -1.35
C SER A 204 -13.74 -40.73 -1.54
N PRO A 205 -12.56 -40.47 -0.87
CA PRO A 205 -12.41 -40.01 0.54
C PRO A 205 -11.15 -39.17 0.95
N GLY A 206 -11.20 -38.61 2.18
CA GLY A 206 -10.06 -38.62 3.12
C GLY A 206 -9.12 -37.40 3.16
N ILE A 207 -9.49 -36.34 3.89
CA ILE A 207 -8.55 -35.28 4.31
C ILE A 207 -7.97 -35.68 5.68
N HIS A 208 -6.67 -35.97 5.74
CA HIS A 208 -5.91 -36.12 6.97
C HIS A 208 -5.04 -34.89 7.27
N LYS A 209 -4.92 -34.65 8.57
CA LYS A 209 -4.34 -33.50 9.28
C LYS A 209 -2.82 -33.31 9.05
N SER A 210 -2.46 -32.06 8.78
CA SER A 210 -1.33 -31.21 9.24
C SER A 210 -0.02 -31.80 9.77
N SER A 211 1.07 -31.04 9.55
CA SER A 211 2.20 -30.95 10.49
C SER A 211 2.82 -29.54 10.46
N ARG A 212 3.42 -29.18 11.58
CA ARG A 212 3.85 -27.86 12.06
C ARG A 212 5.32 -27.94 12.49
N VAL A 213 6.14 -26.90 12.26
CA VAL A 213 7.49 -26.75 12.85
C VAL A 213 7.85 -25.26 13.07
N ILE A 214 8.34 -24.95 14.27
CA ILE A 214 8.91 -23.70 14.81
C ILE A 214 10.40 -23.52 14.45
N TRP A 215 10.87 -22.26 14.35
CA TRP A 215 12.30 -21.90 14.18
C TRP A 215 12.82 -21.02 15.32
N SER A 216 14.04 -21.30 15.76
CA SER A 216 14.84 -20.50 16.69
C SER A 216 15.68 -19.46 15.95
N VAL A 217 15.93 -18.32 16.61
CA VAL A 217 16.90 -17.31 16.19
C VAL A 217 18.00 -17.20 17.25
N ASP A 218 19.24 -17.49 16.86
CA ASP A 218 20.45 -17.08 17.58
C ASP A 218 21.01 -15.81 16.91
N ASP A 219 21.27 -14.76 17.70
CA ASP A 219 22.65 -14.28 17.90
C ASP A 219 22.70 -13.31 19.11
N PRO A 220 23.73 -13.39 19.99
CA PRO A 220 23.74 -12.76 21.30
C PRO A 220 24.53 -11.43 21.32
N ASN A 221 24.25 -10.64 22.37
CA ASN A 221 24.96 -9.45 22.84
C ASN A 221 24.46 -8.08 22.34
N SER A 222 23.55 -7.49 23.13
CA SER A 222 23.81 -6.20 23.78
C SER A 222 22.79 -5.95 24.89
N TYR A 223 23.15 -6.29 26.13
CA TYR A 223 22.43 -5.88 27.34
C TYR A 223 23.32 -5.01 28.20
N THR A 224 22.81 -3.84 28.56
CA THR A 224 23.09 -3.07 29.78
C THR A 224 21.72 -2.55 30.20
N GLY A 225 21.11 -2.80 31.35
CA GLY A 225 21.42 -3.49 32.59
C GLY A 225 20.47 -2.85 33.61
N ASP A 226 19.64 -3.64 34.30
CA ASP A 226 19.18 -3.34 35.67
C ASP A 226 18.70 -4.65 36.33
N PRO A 227 19.06 -4.94 37.59
CA PRO A 227 18.97 -6.27 38.18
C PRO A 227 17.72 -6.38 39.05
N ASP A 228 16.85 -7.32 38.70
CA ASP A 228 16.05 -8.09 39.66
C ASP A 228 15.18 -9.07 38.86
N LEU A 229 15.74 -10.23 38.50
CA LEU A 229 15.06 -11.51 38.25
C LEU A 229 16.15 -12.58 38.00
N PRO A 230 16.00 -13.82 38.51
CA PRO A 230 17.09 -14.79 38.54
C PRO A 230 17.39 -15.37 37.16
N ILE A 231 18.66 -15.24 36.75
CA ILE A 231 19.23 -15.84 35.55
C ILE A 231 19.55 -17.32 35.84
N ASN A 232 19.07 -18.24 35.02
CA ASN A 232 19.59 -19.60 34.95
C ASN A 232 19.82 -20.03 33.49
N SER A 233 20.84 -20.85 33.33
CA SER A 233 21.72 -21.08 32.17
C SER A 233 21.23 -22.03 31.07
N SER A 234 21.65 -21.75 29.83
CA SER A 234 21.76 -22.60 28.61
C SER A 234 20.47 -23.17 27.99
N PRO A 235 20.35 -23.21 26.63
CA PRO A 235 19.09 -23.44 25.93
C PRO A 235 18.70 -24.92 25.98
N SER A 236 18.01 -25.27 27.05
CA SER A 236 17.27 -26.51 27.16
C SER A 236 16.04 -26.41 26.26
N ARG A 237 15.89 -27.34 25.30
CA ARG A 237 14.67 -27.65 24.52
C ARG A 237 13.43 -26.86 24.99
N VAL A 238 12.94 -25.94 24.17
CA VAL A 238 11.66 -25.24 24.43
C VAL A 238 10.58 -26.29 24.64
N VAL A 239 10.09 -26.42 25.88
CA VAL A 239 9.04 -27.37 26.22
C VAL A 239 7.73 -26.74 25.81
N TYR A 240 7.16 -27.22 24.70
CA TYR A 240 5.82 -26.87 24.26
C TYR A 240 4.78 -27.42 25.22
N SER A 241 4.45 -26.64 26.25
CA SER A 241 3.43 -27.00 27.25
C SER A 241 2.25 -26.03 27.20
N GLN A 242 1.08 -26.52 27.60
CA GLN A 242 -0.11 -25.70 27.78
C GLN A 242 0.15 -24.53 28.77
N GLU A 243 0.98 -24.75 29.79
CA GLU A 243 1.39 -23.71 30.76
C GLU A 243 2.27 -22.63 30.12
N TYR A 244 3.16 -23.00 29.20
CA TYR A 244 3.99 -22.05 28.46
C TYR A 244 3.13 -21.16 27.55
N LEU A 245 2.20 -21.75 26.77
CA LEU A 245 1.26 -20.98 25.94
C LEU A 245 0.40 -20.02 26.78
N GLN A 246 -0.10 -20.46 27.94
CA GLN A 246 -0.85 -19.58 28.85
C GLN A 246 0.01 -18.42 29.37
N THR A 247 1.29 -18.66 29.61
CA THR A 247 2.25 -17.63 30.02
C THR A 247 2.47 -16.60 28.90
N CYS A 248 2.69 -17.08 27.67
CA CYS A 248 2.80 -16.23 26.48
C CYS A 248 1.54 -15.39 26.26
N LEU A 249 0.35 -16.00 26.37
CA LEU A 249 -0.93 -15.30 26.24
C LEU A 249 -1.12 -14.22 27.29
N LYS A 250 -0.81 -14.52 28.56
CA LYS A 250 -0.89 -13.55 29.65
C LYS A 250 0.02 -12.34 29.39
N ARG A 251 1.24 -12.59 28.91
CA ARG A 251 2.19 -11.53 28.53
C ARG A 251 1.66 -10.70 27.35
N ALA A 252 1.19 -11.35 26.30
CA ALA A 252 0.61 -10.70 25.13
C ALA A 252 -0.58 -9.79 25.50
N TYR A 253 -1.53 -10.31 26.29
CA TYR A 253 -2.69 -9.52 26.72
C TYR A 253 -2.34 -8.40 27.69
N MET A 254 -1.30 -8.56 28.51
CA MET A 254 -0.76 -7.46 29.32
C MET A 254 -0.26 -6.31 28.43
N TYR A 255 0.48 -6.59 27.35
CA TYR A 255 0.91 -5.56 26.41
C TYR A 255 -0.26 -4.89 25.68
N ARG A 256 -1.26 -5.67 25.25
CA ARG A 256 -2.50 -5.12 24.67
C ARG A 256 -3.20 -4.15 25.63
N ASP A 257 -3.33 -4.52 26.89
CA ASP A 257 -3.95 -3.67 27.91
C ASP A 257 -3.14 -2.37 28.12
N ARG A 258 -1.80 -2.48 28.23
CA ARG A 258 -0.91 -1.31 28.33
C ARG A 258 -1.03 -0.38 27.13
N ILE A 259 -1.05 -0.91 25.91
CA ILE A 259 -1.24 -0.14 24.68
C ILE A 259 -2.63 0.50 24.64
N SER A 260 -3.66 -0.18 25.13
CA SER A 260 -5.02 0.39 25.14
C SER A 260 -5.19 1.55 26.13
N LYS A 261 -4.34 1.62 27.18
CA LYS A 261 -4.39 2.62 28.26
C LYS A 261 -3.38 3.75 28.11
N GLY A 262 -2.39 3.62 27.23
CA GLY A 262 -1.28 4.57 27.11
C GLY A 262 -0.85 4.81 25.66
N PRO A 263 0.08 5.75 25.42
CA PRO A 263 0.60 6.00 24.08
C PRO A 263 1.39 4.78 23.58
N PRO A 264 1.15 4.31 22.34
CA PRO A 264 1.77 3.10 21.82
C PRO A 264 3.21 3.37 21.35
N THR A 265 4.18 3.61 22.22
CA THR A 265 5.56 3.96 21.81
C THR A 265 6.23 2.87 20.98
N VAL A 266 7.21 3.23 20.12
CA VAL A 266 7.98 2.27 19.30
C VAL A 266 8.50 1.07 20.12
N PRO A 267 9.19 1.25 21.27
CA PRO A 267 9.67 0.11 22.06
C PRO A 267 8.53 -0.76 22.60
N LEU A 268 7.44 -0.14 23.05
CA LEU A 268 6.27 -0.88 23.56
C LEU A 268 5.60 -1.71 22.46
N LEU A 269 5.54 -1.19 21.23
CA LEU A 269 5.00 -1.90 20.08
C LEU A 269 5.91 -3.07 19.69
N GLN A 270 7.24 -2.89 19.70
CA GLN A 270 8.20 -3.96 19.42
C GLN A 270 8.10 -5.09 20.45
N ASP A 271 8.05 -4.75 21.74
CA ASP A 271 7.84 -5.72 22.83
C ASP A 271 6.51 -6.48 22.70
N ALA A 272 5.44 -5.78 22.30
CA ALA A 272 4.14 -6.39 22.09
C ALA A 272 4.15 -7.35 20.90
N ILE A 273 4.75 -6.95 19.77
CA ILE A 273 4.91 -7.80 18.58
C ILE A 273 5.67 -9.06 18.94
N GLU A 274 6.79 -8.95 19.66
CA GLU A 274 7.59 -10.08 20.12
C GLU A 274 6.76 -11.04 21.00
N ALA A 275 6.02 -10.51 21.97
CA ALA A 275 5.13 -11.32 22.82
C ALA A 275 4.02 -12.03 22.03
N TYR A 276 3.45 -11.38 20.99
CA TYR A 276 2.44 -11.99 20.13
C TYR A 276 3.04 -13.02 19.16
N ASN A 277 4.26 -12.81 18.66
CA ASN A 277 4.96 -13.78 17.81
C ASN A 277 5.23 -15.08 18.57
N GLN A 278 5.61 -15.01 19.85
CA GLN A 278 5.72 -16.20 20.71
C GLN A 278 4.39 -16.95 20.81
N VAL A 279 3.26 -16.24 20.90
CA VAL A 279 1.92 -16.88 20.86
C VAL A 279 1.64 -17.49 19.48
N VAL A 280 2.02 -16.84 18.39
CA VAL A 280 1.82 -17.34 17.02
C VAL A 280 2.66 -18.58 16.73
N GLU A 281 3.91 -18.64 17.19
CA GLU A 281 4.78 -19.82 17.08
C GLU A 281 4.14 -21.02 17.78
N GLN A 282 3.68 -20.84 19.02
CA GLN A 282 2.96 -21.88 19.76
C GLN A 282 1.63 -22.22 19.08
N LEU A 283 0.88 -21.23 18.59
CA LEU A 283 -0.34 -21.45 17.83
C LEU A 283 -0.05 -22.34 16.63
N ASN A 284 1.04 -22.07 15.89
CA ASN A 284 1.68 -22.82 14.82
C ASN A 284 2.33 -24.13 15.27
N GLU A 285 2.01 -24.68 16.46
CA GLU A 285 2.21 -26.10 16.83
C GLU A 285 0.92 -26.81 17.33
N TRP A 286 -0.02 -26.06 17.92
CA TRP A 286 -1.27 -26.56 18.49
C TRP A 286 -2.61 -26.55 17.67
N GLU A 287 -2.79 -25.90 16.50
CA GLU A 287 -4.05 -25.94 15.68
C GLU A 287 -4.52 -27.34 15.32
N MET A 288 -3.63 -28.34 15.22
CA MET A 288 -4.06 -29.75 15.06
C MET A 288 -4.78 -30.32 16.27
N LEU A 289 -4.41 -29.85 17.47
CA LEU A 289 -4.85 -30.36 18.77
C LEU A 289 -5.98 -29.50 19.36
N LEU A 290 -6.14 -28.26 18.90
CA LEU A 290 -7.20 -27.31 19.30
C LEU A 290 -8.62 -27.83 19.03
N GLU A 291 -8.80 -28.77 18.09
CA GLU A 291 -10.10 -29.45 17.88
C GLU A 291 -10.52 -30.34 19.06
N SER A 292 -9.56 -30.77 19.90
CA SER A 292 -9.77 -31.79 20.94
C SER A 292 -9.71 -31.25 22.38
N ASN A 293 -9.27 -30.01 22.61
CA ASN A 293 -9.11 -29.43 23.95
C ASN A 293 -9.99 -28.18 24.16
N SER A 294 -11.17 -28.39 24.75
CA SER A 294 -12.20 -27.36 24.94
C SER A 294 -11.83 -26.26 25.94
N ALA A 295 -10.90 -26.52 26.88
CA ALA A 295 -10.49 -25.55 27.89
C ALA A 295 -9.53 -24.49 27.30
N LEU A 296 -8.58 -24.92 26.47
CA LEU A 296 -7.62 -24.03 25.79
C LEU A 296 -8.31 -23.12 24.76
N ARG A 297 -9.37 -23.61 24.12
CA ARG A 297 -10.18 -22.90 23.11
C ARG A 297 -10.95 -21.70 23.69
N LYS A 298 -11.12 -21.63 25.02
CA LYS A 298 -11.85 -20.56 25.69
C LYS A 298 -11.02 -19.29 25.87
N ASP A 299 -9.70 -19.44 26.06
CA ASP A 299 -8.79 -18.32 26.38
C ASP A 299 -7.95 -17.88 25.17
N LEU A 300 -7.91 -18.67 24.10
CA LEU A 300 -7.13 -18.42 22.89
C LEU A 300 -8.04 -18.24 21.67
N ASP A 301 -8.00 -17.04 21.08
CA ASP A 301 -8.70 -16.73 19.85
C ASP A 301 -7.74 -16.28 18.76
N PRO A 302 -7.33 -17.18 17.84
CA PRO A 302 -6.35 -16.88 16.80
C PRO A 302 -6.72 -15.65 15.96
N VAL A 303 -8.02 -15.43 15.71
CA VAL A 303 -8.49 -14.28 14.91
C VAL A 303 -8.18 -12.96 15.60
N ASN A 304 -8.37 -12.89 16.93
CA ASN A 304 -8.00 -11.71 17.72
C ASN A 304 -6.48 -11.53 17.79
N ILE A 305 -5.70 -12.60 17.90
CA ILE A 305 -4.24 -12.54 17.90
C ILE A 305 -3.72 -11.90 16.60
N TYR A 306 -4.17 -12.37 15.44
CA TYR A 306 -3.76 -11.77 14.16
C TYR A 306 -4.28 -10.35 13.96
N ASN A 307 -5.49 -10.03 14.43
CA ASN A 307 -5.99 -8.66 14.40
C ASN A 307 -5.10 -7.71 15.22
N ASP A 308 -4.71 -8.11 16.42
CA ASP A 308 -3.90 -7.29 17.33
C ASP A 308 -2.47 -7.15 16.80
N LEU A 309 -1.87 -8.25 16.33
CA LEU A 309 -0.54 -8.25 15.70
C LEU A 309 -0.49 -7.32 14.48
N GLY A 310 -1.48 -7.43 13.58
CA GLY A 310 -1.60 -6.53 12.44
C GLY A 310 -1.75 -5.06 12.87
N THR A 311 -2.52 -4.81 13.93
CA THR A 311 -2.71 -3.46 14.48
C THR A 311 -1.40 -2.88 15.02
N PHE A 312 -0.59 -3.68 15.71
CA PHE A 312 0.70 -3.22 16.25
C PHE A 312 1.71 -2.92 15.14
N HIS A 313 1.82 -3.78 14.13
CA HIS A 313 2.66 -3.51 12.96
C HIS A 313 2.22 -2.25 12.21
N TRP A 314 0.92 -2.04 12.01
CA TRP A 314 0.40 -0.82 11.40
C TRP A 314 0.71 0.44 12.24
N MET A 315 0.54 0.37 13.56
CA MET A 315 0.91 1.48 14.46
C MET A 315 2.42 1.77 14.41
N LEU A 316 3.26 0.73 14.33
CA LEU A 316 4.71 0.87 14.22
C LEU A 316 5.10 1.52 12.89
N PHE A 317 4.47 1.13 11.79
CA PHE A 317 4.59 1.83 10.50
C PHE A 317 4.23 3.32 10.64
N GLN A 318 3.09 3.64 11.25
CA GLN A 318 2.65 5.04 11.39
C GLN A 318 3.65 5.92 12.15
N GLN A 319 4.38 5.35 13.12
CA GLN A 319 5.39 6.07 13.89
C GLN A 319 6.73 6.21 13.17
N THR A 320 7.09 5.23 12.35
CA THR A 320 8.42 5.14 11.73
C THR A 320 8.46 5.68 10.30
N ARG A 321 7.30 5.81 9.62
CA ARG A 321 7.21 6.21 8.20
C ARG A 321 7.80 7.58 7.84
N LYS A 322 7.98 8.50 8.80
CA LYS A 322 8.59 9.83 8.58
C LYS A 322 10.13 9.80 8.65
N SER A 323 10.75 8.72 9.11
CA SER A 323 12.21 8.61 9.26
C SER A 323 12.85 8.02 8.00
N ILE A 324 13.74 8.79 7.36
CA ILE A 324 14.39 8.45 6.08
C ILE A 324 15.18 7.12 6.17
N ASN A 325 15.82 6.84 7.31
CA ASN A 325 16.60 5.61 7.52
C ASN A 325 15.72 4.38 7.83
N GLN A 326 14.43 4.57 8.08
CA GLN A 326 13.50 3.49 8.44
C GLN A 326 12.41 3.27 7.38
N GLY A 327 12.44 3.99 6.24
CA GLY A 327 11.39 3.91 5.22
C GLY A 327 11.17 2.49 4.66
N SER A 328 12.24 1.72 4.48
CA SER A 328 12.15 0.31 4.07
C SER A 328 11.54 -0.57 5.16
N GLN A 329 11.99 -0.43 6.41
CA GLN A 329 11.47 -1.21 7.54
C GLN A 329 10.02 -0.83 7.90
N ALA A 330 9.65 0.44 7.76
CA ALA A 330 8.29 0.92 7.97
C ALA A 330 7.34 0.28 6.95
N LEU A 331 7.74 0.23 5.67
CA LEU A 331 6.95 -0.43 4.63
C LEU A 331 6.77 -1.93 4.92
N VAL A 332 7.82 -2.62 5.35
CA VAL A 332 7.73 -4.04 5.76
C VAL A 332 6.69 -4.23 6.87
N ASN A 333 6.65 -3.35 7.87
CA ASN A 333 5.63 -3.41 8.92
C ASN A 333 4.21 -3.22 8.36
N LEU A 334 4.02 -2.31 7.40
CA LEU A 334 2.73 -2.14 6.75
C LEU A 334 2.31 -3.41 5.98
N GLU A 335 3.22 -4.02 5.23
CA GLU A 335 2.96 -5.28 4.51
C GLU A 335 2.64 -6.43 5.46
N ILE A 336 3.38 -6.57 6.57
CA ILE A 336 3.07 -7.57 7.62
C ILE A 336 1.68 -7.33 8.22
N SER A 337 1.28 -6.07 8.42
CA SER A 337 -0.06 -5.77 8.95
C SER A 337 -1.18 -6.30 8.04
N ILE A 338 -1.01 -6.13 6.72
CA ILE A 338 -1.94 -6.64 5.70
C ILE A 338 -2.03 -8.17 5.77
N ILE A 339 -0.88 -8.85 5.81
CA ILE A 339 -0.81 -10.32 5.92
C ILE A 339 -1.51 -10.80 7.19
N CYS A 340 -1.31 -10.12 8.32
CA CYS A 340 -1.98 -10.46 9.58
C CYS A 340 -3.50 -10.32 9.46
N TYR A 341 -4.00 -9.21 8.90
CA TYR A 341 -5.44 -9.03 8.73
C TYR A 341 -6.05 -10.05 7.76
N GLN A 342 -5.41 -10.34 6.63
CA GLN A 342 -5.82 -11.38 5.70
C GLN A 342 -5.84 -12.77 6.35
N THR A 343 -4.83 -13.07 7.17
CA THR A 343 -4.77 -14.33 7.93
C THR A 343 -5.92 -14.43 8.93
N GLY A 344 -6.25 -13.34 9.62
CA GLY A 344 -7.43 -13.25 10.47
C GLY A 344 -8.72 -13.49 9.69
N LEU A 345 -8.86 -12.91 8.49
CA LEU A 345 -10.03 -13.07 7.62
C LEU A 345 -10.22 -14.50 7.12
N MET A 346 -9.13 -15.21 6.81
CA MET A 346 -9.20 -16.64 6.43
C MET A 346 -9.65 -17.54 7.58
N LYS A 347 -9.46 -17.12 8.84
CA LYS A 347 -9.73 -17.92 10.04
C LYS A 347 -11.06 -17.56 10.72
N VAL A 348 -11.73 -16.49 10.31
CA VAL A 348 -12.99 -16.04 10.89
C VAL A 348 -14.14 -16.49 10.00
N ASP A 349 -15.17 -17.07 10.60
CA ASP A 349 -16.43 -17.33 9.91
C ASP A 349 -17.29 -16.04 9.93
N PRO A 350 -17.59 -15.43 8.76
CA PRO A 350 -18.36 -14.18 8.70
C PRO A 350 -19.78 -14.33 9.26
N THR A 351 -20.35 -15.54 9.25
CA THR A 351 -21.73 -15.77 9.68
C THR A 351 -21.84 -15.81 11.20
N SER A 352 -20.98 -16.58 11.88
CA SER A 352 -20.98 -16.65 13.34
C SER A 352 -20.25 -15.50 14.03
N ARG A 353 -19.27 -14.87 13.36
CA ARG A 353 -18.37 -13.85 13.95
C ARG A 353 -18.31 -12.56 13.13
N GLY A 354 -19.44 -12.14 12.56
CA GLY A 354 -19.53 -11.02 11.62
C GLY A 354 -18.93 -9.69 12.10
N TYR A 355 -18.95 -9.41 13.41
CA TYR A 355 -18.33 -8.18 13.93
C TYR A 355 -16.81 -8.16 13.86
N ILE A 356 -16.16 -9.27 14.25
CA ILE A 356 -14.70 -9.38 14.19
C ILE A 356 -14.26 -9.38 12.72
N TYR A 357 -15.05 -9.99 11.84
CA TYR A 357 -14.87 -9.92 10.40
C TYR A 357 -14.90 -8.47 9.88
N VAL A 358 -15.93 -7.68 10.23
CA VAL A 358 -16.01 -6.24 9.87
C VAL A 358 -14.82 -5.45 10.42
N ARG A 359 -14.38 -5.74 11.65
CA ARG A 359 -13.23 -5.04 12.24
C ARG A 359 -11.93 -5.32 11.47
N LEU A 360 -11.72 -6.58 11.07
CA LEU A 360 -10.58 -6.98 10.23
C LEU A 360 -10.63 -6.30 8.86
N LEU A 361 -11.79 -6.29 8.19
CA LEU A 361 -11.97 -5.59 6.91
C LEU A 361 -11.68 -4.10 7.02
N LYS A 362 -12.17 -3.45 8.08
CA LYS A 362 -11.88 -2.02 8.36
C LYS A 362 -10.38 -1.76 8.50
N ASN A 363 -9.69 -2.61 9.28
CA ASN A 363 -8.25 -2.46 9.51
C ASN A 363 -7.43 -2.75 8.24
N LEU A 364 -7.83 -3.77 7.49
CA LEU A 364 -7.24 -4.11 6.20
C LEU A 364 -7.40 -2.98 5.17
N GLY A 365 -8.59 -2.36 5.09
CA GLY A 365 -8.82 -1.21 4.23
C GLY A 365 -7.93 -0.02 4.59
N ALA A 366 -7.67 0.20 5.89
CA ALA A 366 -6.79 1.28 6.33
C ALA A 366 -5.35 1.03 5.89
N ALA A 367 -4.86 -0.19 6.08
CA ALA A 367 -3.52 -0.59 5.64
C ALA A 367 -3.37 -0.51 4.12
N TYR A 368 -4.37 -0.93 3.33
CA TYR A 368 -4.36 -0.76 1.88
C TYR A 368 -4.39 0.70 1.43
N THR A 369 -5.13 1.57 2.12
CA THR A 369 -5.12 3.01 1.83
C THR A 369 -3.72 3.58 2.04
N ASP A 370 -3.07 3.28 3.16
CA ASP A 370 -1.70 3.72 3.43
C ASP A 370 -0.72 3.15 2.39
N LEU A 371 -0.84 1.85 2.04
CA LEU A 371 0.04 1.21 1.06
C LEU A 371 -0.13 1.85 -0.31
N GLY A 372 -1.36 2.18 -0.71
CA GLY A 372 -1.67 2.87 -1.94
C GLY A 372 -1.10 4.30 -2.03
N THR A 373 -0.69 4.92 -0.91
CA THR A 373 0.06 6.20 -0.97
C THR A 373 1.54 6.01 -1.29
N ILE A 374 2.06 4.78 -1.20
CA ILE A 374 3.49 4.46 -1.29
C ILE A 374 3.78 3.60 -2.53
N ARG A 375 2.93 2.61 -2.82
CA ARG A 375 3.18 1.55 -3.79
C ARG A 375 1.89 1.15 -4.51
N GLU A 376 2.00 0.94 -5.83
CA GLU A 376 0.91 0.41 -6.67
C GLU A 376 -0.45 1.08 -6.32
N PRO A 377 -0.53 2.41 -6.50
CA PRO A 377 -1.59 3.22 -5.91
C PRO A 377 -2.98 2.79 -6.38
N LEU A 378 -3.15 2.47 -7.65
CA LEU A 378 -4.46 2.14 -8.21
C LEU A 378 -4.97 0.81 -7.70
N GLU A 379 -4.09 -0.19 -7.64
CA GLU A 379 -4.39 -1.54 -7.18
C GLU A 379 -4.75 -1.54 -5.69
N ASN A 380 -3.89 -0.95 -4.85
CA ASN A 380 -4.08 -0.95 -3.41
C ASN A 380 -5.27 -0.07 -2.97
N LEU A 381 -5.49 1.09 -3.62
CA LEU A 381 -6.67 1.90 -3.33
C LEU A 381 -7.96 1.22 -3.79
N GLN A 382 -7.92 0.44 -4.87
CA GLN A 382 -9.06 -0.39 -5.27
C GLN A 382 -9.34 -1.49 -4.25
N GLN A 383 -8.30 -2.17 -3.74
CA GLN A 383 -8.46 -3.17 -2.67
C GLN A 383 -9.06 -2.54 -1.40
N SER A 384 -8.56 -1.37 -0.99
CA SER A 384 -9.10 -0.60 0.13
C SER A 384 -10.59 -0.30 -0.01
N ILE A 385 -11.01 0.21 -1.18
CA ILE A 385 -12.42 0.50 -1.47
C ILE A 385 -13.26 -0.79 -1.38
N THR A 386 -12.82 -1.87 -2.02
CA THR A 386 -13.54 -3.16 -2.02
C THR A 386 -13.79 -3.67 -0.60
N VAL A 387 -12.76 -3.71 0.27
CA VAL A 387 -12.91 -4.23 1.63
C VAL A 387 -13.77 -3.34 2.53
N TYR A 388 -13.75 -2.01 2.30
CA TYR A 388 -14.64 -1.11 3.02
C TYR A 388 -16.10 -1.24 2.57
N GLU A 389 -16.35 -1.43 1.28
CA GLU A 389 -17.69 -1.66 0.75
C GLU A 389 -18.27 -2.99 1.26
N GLU A 390 -17.44 -4.04 1.33
CA GLU A 390 -17.79 -5.32 1.95
C GLU A 390 -18.17 -5.13 3.43
N ALA A 391 -17.32 -4.43 4.20
CA ALA A 391 -17.59 -4.16 5.61
C ALA A 391 -18.91 -3.39 5.83
N ILE A 392 -19.20 -2.40 4.96
CA ILE A 392 -20.47 -1.66 4.97
C ILE A 392 -21.65 -2.57 4.68
N ASN A 393 -21.54 -3.45 3.69
CA ASN A 393 -22.61 -4.37 3.32
C ASN A 393 -22.91 -5.37 4.44
N CYS A 394 -21.88 -5.89 5.11
CA CYS A 394 -22.04 -6.72 6.31
C CYS A 394 -22.74 -5.96 7.45
N LEU A 395 -22.40 -4.70 7.69
CA LEU A 395 -23.07 -3.91 8.74
C LEU A 395 -24.54 -3.60 8.41
N LYS A 396 -24.87 -3.40 7.12
CA LYS A 396 -26.25 -3.19 6.68
C LYS A 396 -27.09 -4.45 6.84
N SER A 397 -26.58 -5.62 6.44
CA SER A 397 -27.32 -6.88 6.59
C SER A 397 -27.64 -7.19 8.05
N VAL A 398 -26.70 -6.91 8.98
CA VAL A 398 -26.93 -7.05 10.44
C VAL A 398 -28.05 -6.12 10.93
N LYS A 399 -28.16 -4.91 10.37
CA LYS A 399 -29.19 -3.94 10.74
C LYS A 399 -30.57 -4.31 10.21
N ASP A 400 -30.65 -4.77 8.96
CA ASP A 400 -31.91 -5.06 8.28
C ASP A 400 -32.59 -6.34 8.82
N GLN A 401 -31.84 -7.24 9.43
CA GLN A 401 -32.35 -8.45 10.09
C GLN A 401 -32.95 -8.19 11.49
N GLY A 402 -33.10 -6.93 11.93
CA GLY A 402 -33.81 -6.59 13.17
C GLY A 402 -33.03 -6.86 14.48
N GLY A 403 -31.70 -6.98 14.39
CA GLY A 403 -30.90 -7.54 15.48
C GLY A 403 -30.98 -9.06 15.50
N LEU A 404 -29.91 -9.72 15.94
CA LEU A 404 -29.71 -11.17 15.85
C LEU A 404 -30.81 -11.97 16.55
N GLY A 405 -31.87 -12.28 15.81
CA GLY A 405 -33.04 -12.97 16.33
C GLY A 405 -34.14 -13.11 15.30
N GLY A 406 -33.84 -13.62 14.10
CA GLY A 406 -34.90 -13.91 13.14
C GLY A 406 -34.43 -14.26 11.73
N GLY A 407 -34.13 -15.54 11.51
CA GLY A 407 -34.29 -16.19 10.20
C GLY A 407 -33.20 -15.90 9.16
N GLY A 408 -32.18 -16.76 9.16
CA GLY A 408 -31.16 -16.86 8.11
C GLY A 408 -29.82 -16.25 8.54
N PHE A 409 -28.84 -17.12 8.81
CA PHE A 409 -27.42 -16.87 9.14
C PHE A 409 -26.95 -17.00 10.60
N CYS A 410 -27.82 -17.08 11.63
CA CYS A 410 -27.38 -17.37 13.02
C CYS A 410 -28.47 -18.12 13.81
N ASN A 411 -28.23 -19.41 14.13
CA ASN A 411 -29.09 -20.20 15.03
C ASN A 411 -28.34 -20.61 16.32
N GLN A 412 -27.48 -19.75 16.86
CA GLN A 412 -26.95 -19.92 18.22
C GLN A 412 -26.84 -18.56 18.95
N PRO A 413 -27.20 -18.50 20.24
CA PRO A 413 -27.07 -17.29 21.04
C PRO A 413 -25.59 -16.94 21.23
N LEU A 414 -25.23 -15.69 20.95
CA LEU A 414 -23.90 -15.13 21.21
C LEU A 414 -23.57 -15.17 22.71
N SER A 415 -22.28 -15.23 23.02
CA SER A 415 -21.80 -14.97 24.39
C SER A 415 -22.14 -13.52 24.79
N PRO A 416 -22.41 -13.22 26.08
CA PRO A 416 -22.70 -11.85 26.53
C PRO A 416 -21.58 -10.82 26.26
N ALA A 417 -20.36 -11.28 25.97
CA ALA A 417 -19.23 -10.42 25.59
C ALA A 417 -19.25 -10.04 24.10
N ASP A 418 -19.97 -10.80 23.27
CA ASP A 418 -20.10 -10.61 21.82
C ASP A 418 -21.46 -10.03 21.40
N SER A 419 -22.43 -9.92 22.32
CA SER A 419 -23.69 -9.23 22.08
C SER A 419 -23.45 -7.73 21.89
N LEU A 420 -23.52 -7.28 20.64
CA LEU A 420 -23.26 -5.89 20.26
C LEU A 420 -24.45 -4.99 20.55
N GLU A 421 -24.19 -3.94 21.31
CA GLU A 421 -25.08 -2.79 21.39
C GLU A 421 -25.19 -2.12 20.01
N PRO A 422 -26.41 -1.81 19.52
CA PRO A 422 -26.64 -1.10 18.25
C PRO A 422 -25.79 0.17 18.07
N ALA A 423 -25.40 0.80 19.17
CA ALA A 423 -24.50 1.96 19.19
C ALA A 423 -23.12 1.65 18.58
N ARG A 424 -22.54 0.47 18.82
CA ARG A 424 -21.19 0.13 18.34
C ARG A 424 -21.16 -0.14 16.84
N ILE A 425 -22.18 -0.83 16.32
CA ILE A 425 -22.41 -1.03 14.88
C ILE A 425 -22.50 0.33 14.17
N ALA A 426 -23.25 1.27 14.74
CA ALA A 426 -23.38 2.62 14.19
C ALA A 426 -22.04 3.37 14.18
N LEU A 427 -21.21 3.23 15.21
CA LEU A 427 -19.88 3.86 15.28
C LEU A 427 -18.93 3.29 14.21
N ASP A 428 -18.84 1.97 14.09
CA ASP A 428 -17.98 1.33 13.10
C ASP A 428 -18.42 1.66 11.68
N TYR A 429 -19.74 1.68 11.39
CA TYR A 429 -20.26 2.11 10.10
C TYR A 429 -19.78 3.52 9.71
N ARG A 430 -19.85 4.48 10.65
CA ARG A 430 -19.44 5.87 10.39
C ARG A 430 -17.92 5.97 10.21
N ALA A 431 -17.15 5.22 10.98
CA ALA A 431 -15.69 5.18 10.85
C ALA A 431 -15.27 4.61 9.49
N ILE A 432 -15.90 3.51 9.05
CA ILE A 432 -15.65 2.90 7.74
C ILE A 432 -16.04 3.87 6.62
N GLN A 433 -17.20 4.54 6.71
CA GLN A 433 -17.60 5.56 5.72
C GLN A 433 -16.61 6.71 5.60
N ASN A 434 -16.07 7.19 6.73
CA ASN A 434 -15.02 8.22 6.70
C ASN A 434 -13.76 7.69 5.99
N ASN A 435 -13.32 6.48 6.32
CA ASN A 435 -12.10 5.92 5.73
C ASN A 435 -12.27 5.57 4.24
N LEU A 436 -13.45 5.12 3.84
CA LEU A 436 -13.84 4.94 2.43
C LEU A 436 -13.77 6.28 1.69
N GLY A 437 -14.24 7.36 2.31
CA GLY A 437 -14.09 8.71 1.79
C GLY A 437 -12.62 9.08 1.55
N THR A 438 -11.73 8.73 2.48
CA THR A 438 -10.28 8.92 2.33
C THR A 438 -9.72 8.09 1.18
N ALA A 439 -10.09 6.82 1.06
CA ALA A 439 -9.62 5.95 -0.03
C ALA A 439 -10.03 6.50 -1.41
N TYR A 440 -11.28 6.92 -1.57
CA TYR A 440 -11.75 7.59 -2.78
C TYR A 440 -11.02 8.90 -3.04
N TRP A 441 -10.82 9.73 -2.01
CA TRP A 441 -10.10 11.00 -2.15
C TRP A 441 -8.65 10.80 -2.61
N THR A 442 -7.95 9.81 -2.05
CA THR A 442 -6.59 9.46 -2.48
C THR A 442 -6.60 8.92 -3.91
N ARG A 443 -7.55 8.04 -4.25
CA ARG A 443 -7.68 7.48 -5.61
C ARG A 443 -7.91 8.57 -6.66
N ALA A 444 -8.63 9.63 -6.30
CA ALA A 444 -8.85 10.79 -7.17
C ALA A 444 -7.56 11.51 -7.58
N GLN A 445 -6.49 11.43 -6.78
CA GLN A 445 -5.19 12.01 -7.13
C GLN A 445 -4.49 11.24 -8.26
N HIS A 446 -4.95 10.01 -8.56
CA HIS A 446 -4.32 9.14 -9.55
C HIS A 446 -5.21 8.87 -10.77
N ILE A 447 -6.53 8.74 -10.58
CA ILE A 447 -7.46 8.39 -11.66
C ILE A 447 -8.84 9.01 -11.45
N GLU A 448 -9.53 9.33 -12.56
CA GLU A 448 -10.95 9.76 -12.58
C GLU A 448 -11.33 10.74 -11.44
N PRO A 449 -10.64 11.89 -11.32
CA PRO A 449 -10.72 12.74 -10.14
C PRO A 449 -12.15 13.15 -9.79
N VAL A 450 -12.96 13.51 -10.80
CA VAL A 450 -14.35 13.96 -10.58
C VAL A 450 -15.24 12.85 -9.99
N VAL A 451 -15.11 11.62 -10.48
CA VAL A 451 -15.94 10.48 -10.03
C VAL A 451 -15.55 10.11 -8.61
N ASN A 452 -14.26 9.93 -8.36
CA ASN A 452 -13.73 9.57 -7.05
C ASN A 452 -13.96 10.68 -6.00
N LEU A 453 -13.82 11.96 -6.34
CA LEU A 453 -14.11 13.06 -5.39
C LEU A 453 -15.60 13.13 -5.02
N LYS A 454 -16.50 12.86 -5.97
CA LYS A 454 -17.94 12.78 -5.67
C LYS A 454 -18.26 11.59 -4.76
N ALA A 455 -17.62 10.44 -4.98
CA ALA A 455 -17.73 9.28 -4.10
C ALA A 455 -17.19 9.58 -2.69
N ALA A 456 -16.04 10.25 -2.59
CA ALA A 456 -15.46 10.70 -1.32
C ALA A 456 -16.42 11.63 -0.56
N ILE A 457 -16.98 12.65 -1.24
CA ILE A 457 -17.97 13.56 -0.66
C ILE A 457 -19.22 12.80 -0.16
N ALA A 458 -19.69 11.80 -0.92
CA ALA A 458 -20.83 10.99 -0.51
C ALA A 458 -20.51 10.18 0.77
N ALA A 459 -19.38 9.48 0.80
CA ALA A 459 -18.96 8.67 1.95
C ALA A 459 -18.74 9.53 3.21
N TYR A 460 -18.06 10.68 3.10
CA TYR A 460 -17.90 11.61 4.22
C TYR A 460 -19.24 12.18 4.72
N ARG A 461 -20.19 12.49 3.82
CA ARG A 461 -21.54 12.92 4.22
C ARG A 461 -22.28 11.83 4.98
N GLU A 462 -22.18 10.57 4.54
CA GLU A 462 -22.76 9.44 5.26
C GLU A 462 -22.13 9.25 6.64
N ALA A 463 -20.81 9.39 6.75
CA ALA A 463 -20.13 9.39 8.05
C ALA A 463 -20.65 10.50 8.97
N LEU A 464 -20.80 11.71 8.43
CA LEU A 464 -21.23 12.90 9.19
C LEU A 464 -22.65 12.79 9.74
N ARG A 465 -23.59 12.10 9.07
CA ARG A 465 -24.97 11.91 9.57
C ARG A 465 -25.04 11.31 10.97
N GLY A 466 -24.01 10.55 11.34
CA GLY A 466 -23.91 9.89 12.63
C GLY A 466 -23.19 10.70 13.71
N TYR A 467 -22.31 11.63 13.31
CA TYR A 467 -21.55 12.45 14.25
C TYR A 467 -22.25 13.80 14.43
N SER A 468 -22.54 14.15 15.68
CA SER A 468 -23.06 15.47 16.03
C SER A 468 -22.01 16.27 16.77
N GLU A 469 -22.00 17.58 16.52
CA GLU A 469 -21.20 18.58 17.25
C GLU A 469 -21.25 18.42 18.79
N ASN A 470 -22.40 18.02 19.34
CA ASN A 470 -22.61 17.95 20.79
C ASN A 470 -22.11 16.66 21.46
N LYS A 471 -21.79 15.61 20.67
CA LYS A 471 -21.41 14.29 21.22
C LYS A 471 -19.96 13.96 20.96
N GLU A 472 -19.48 14.23 19.74
CA GLU A 472 -18.11 13.89 19.31
C GLU A 472 -17.50 15.02 18.48
N PRO A 473 -17.28 16.21 19.10
CA PRO A 473 -16.91 17.44 18.38
C PRO A 473 -15.63 17.29 17.56
N GLN A 474 -14.64 16.54 18.06
CA GLN A 474 -13.38 16.32 17.35
C GLN A 474 -13.53 15.46 16.09
N ARG A 475 -14.35 14.38 16.15
CA ARG A 475 -14.65 13.56 14.97
C ARG A 475 -15.50 14.30 13.94
N TYR A 476 -16.49 15.06 14.41
CA TYR A 476 -17.29 15.94 13.57
C TYR A 476 -16.41 16.93 12.80
N ALA A 477 -15.50 17.63 13.50
CA ALA A 477 -14.59 18.58 12.86
C ALA A 477 -13.60 17.93 11.89
N MET A 478 -13.14 16.71 12.19
CA MET A 478 -12.30 15.96 11.26
C MET A 478 -13.01 15.66 9.94
N ILE A 479 -14.24 15.15 10.00
CA ILE A 479 -15.01 14.83 8.80
C ILE A 479 -15.36 16.10 8.01
N GLN A 480 -15.69 17.20 8.71
CA GLN A 480 -15.92 18.49 8.06
C GLN A 480 -14.67 19.01 7.33
N ALA A 481 -13.48 18.88 7.92
CA ALA A 481 -12.25 19.25 7.24
C ALA A 481 -11.99 18.36 6.01
N ASN A 482 -12.24 17.06 6.10
CA ASN A 482 -12.10 16.13 4.97
C ASN A 482 -13.08 16.46 3.83
N LEU A 483 -14.34 16.80 4.17
CA LEU A 483 -15.33 17.31 3.22
C LEU A 483 -14.84 18.60 2.54
N GLY A 484 -14.26 19.52 3.32
CA GLY A 484 -13.68 20.75 2.81
C GLY A 484 -12.62 20.48 1.74
N THR A 485 -11.69 19.55 2.02
CA THR A 485 -10.64 19.15 1.09
C THR A 485 -11.21 18.53 -0.18
N ALA A 486 -12.18 17.63 -0.05
CA ALA A 486 -12.80 16.99 -1.21
C ALA A 486 -13.58 17.98 -2.10
N TYR A 487 -14.29 18.96 -1.52
CA TYR A 487 -14.94 20.01 -2.29
C TYR A 487 -13.94 20.94 -2.98
N TRP A 488 -12.84 21.29 -2.30
CA TRP A 488 -11.81 22.15 -2.87
C TRP A 488 -11.12 21.46 -4.06
N ASN A 489 -10.76 20.18 -3.93
CA ASN A 489 -10.21 19.41 -5.06
C ASN A 489 -11.23 19.29 -6.19
N LEU A 490 -12.50 19.06 -5.89
CA LEU A 490 -13.53 18.99 -6.93
C LEU A 490 -13.64 20.32 -7.68
N ALA A 491 -13.47 21.45 -7.01
CA ALA A 491 -13.43 22.76 -7.65
C ALA A 491 -12.26 22.95 -8.63
N GLN A 492 -11.14 22.21 -8.45
CA GLN A 492 -10.00 22.26 -9.37
C GLN A 492 -10.30 21.51 -10.68
N HIS A 493 -11.09 20.44 -10.62
CA HIS A 493 -11.46 19.65 -11.81
C HIS A 493 -12.81 20.06 -12.42
N GLN A 494 -13.70 20.63 -11.63
CA GLN A 494 -14.97 21.21 -12.06
C GLN A 494 -15.09 22.64 -11.51
N PRO A 495 -14.41 23.62 -12.15
CA PRO A 495 -14.43 25.03 -11.79
C PRO A 495 -15.82 25.53 -11.39
N SER A 496 -16.01 25.82 -10.10
CA SER A 496 -17.28 26.36 -9.60
C SER A 496 -17.11 27.09 -8.27
N LYS A 497 -17.56 28.36 -8.24
CA LYS A 497 -17.72 29.16 -7.01
C LYS A 497 -18.45 28.38 -5.91
N ARG A 498 -19.47 27.59 -6.28
CA ARG A 498 -20.29 26.81 -5.34
C ARG A 498 -19.49 25.74 -4.59
N TRP A 499 -18.53 25.09 -5.25
CA TRP A 499 -17.69 24.08 -4.60
C TRP A 499 -16.70 24.73 -3.63
N LEU A 500 -16.10 25.86 -4.01
CA LEU A 500 -15.23 26.64 -3.14
C LEU A 500 -15.98 27.16 -1.90
N GLN A 501 -17.20 27.67 -2.05
CA GLN A 501 -18.05 28.09 -0.94
C GLN A 501 -18.36 26.93 0.03
N LYS A 502 -18.64 25.73 -0.50
CA LYS A 502 -18.84 24.52 0.34
C LYS A 502 -17.56 24.11 1.07
N ALA A 503 -16.40 24.24 0.43
CA ALA A 503 -15.12 23.97 1.07
C ALA A 503 -14.88 24.91 2.26
N ILE A 504 -15.02 26.22 2.02
CA ILE A 504 -14.88 27.28 3.05
C ILE A 504 -15.85 27.05 4.21
N TYR A 505 -17.12 26.75 3.92
CA TYR A 505 -18.10 26.42 4.96
C TYR A 505 -17.63 25.23 5.81
N SER A 506 -17.22 24.13 5.18
CA SER A 506 -16.83 22.92 5.90
C SER A 506 -15.57 23.14 6.76
N TYR A 507 -14.59 23.91 6.27
CA TYR A 507 -13.41 24.28 7.07
C TYR A 507 -13.77 25.18 8.25
N ARG A 508 -14.68 26.16 8.08
CA ARG A 508 -15.15 27.00 9.19
C ARG A 508 -15.88 26.19 10.24
N GLU A 509 -16.72 25.25 9.84
CA GLU A 509 -17.38 24.32 10.77
C GLU A 509 -16.36 23.47 11.55
N ALA A 510 -15.32 22.96 10.88
CA ALA A 510 -14.25 22.23 11.54
C ALA A 510 -13.48 23.09 12.56
N LEU A 511 -13.19 24.34 12.22
CA LEU A 511 -12.43 25.29 13.05
C LEU A 511 -13.17 25.76 14.31
N LYS A 512 -14.47 25.49 14.45
CA LYS A 512 -15.20 25.69 15.72
C LYS A 512 -14.69 24.77 16.83
N TYR A 513 -14.17 23.59 16.48
CA TYR A 513 -13.73 22.57 17.45
C TYR A 513 -12.24 22.23 17.34
N ARG A 514 -11.64 22.44 16.15
CA ARG A 514 -10.18 22.42 15.94
C ARG A 514 -9.60 23.79 16.30
N THR A 515 -9.39 24.01 17.59
CA THR A 515 -8.83 25.26 18.12
C THR A 515 -7.32 25.14 18.35
N SER A 516 -6.65 26.28 18.52
CA SER A 516 -5.22 26.31 18.86
C SER A 516 -4.90 25.67 20.21
N GLN A 517 -5.87 25.56 21.13
CA GLN A 517 -5.70 24.92 22.43
C GLN A 517 -6.01 23.43 22.39
N ALA A 518 -7.02 23.01 21.63
CA ALA A 518 -7.48 21.62 21.62
C ALA A 518 -6.65 20.73 20.69
N ASP A 519 -6.33 21.23 19.49
CA ASP A 519 -5.54 20.51 18.49
C ASP A 519 -4.83 21.53 17.57
N PRO A 520 -3.67 22.08 18.00
CA PRO A 520 -3.00 23.13 17.26
C PRO A 520 -2.57 22.72 15.85
N LEU A 521 -2.16 21.45 15.66
CA LEU A 521 -1.74 20.94 14.34
C LEU A 521 -2.93 20.82 13.38
N ALA A 522 -4.05 20.24 13.83
CA ALA A 522 -5.25 20.14 12.99
C ALA A 522 -5.87 21.53 12.73
N CYS A 523 -5.79 22.44 13.70
CA CYS A 523 -6.17 23.85 13.52
C CYS A 523 -5.32 24.50 12.42
N ALA A 524 -3.99 24.42 12.51
CA ALA A 524 -3.07 25.00 11.52
C ALA A 524 -3.29 24.44 10.10
N THR A 525 -3.46 23.12 9.99
CA THR A 525 -3.75 22.44 8.71
C THR A 525 -5.08 22.91 8.12
N THR A 526 -6.13 23.01 8.95
CA THR A 526 -7.46 23.43 8.50
C THR A 526 -7.47 24.91 8.12
N GLN A 527 -6.74 25.77 8.84
CA GLN A 527 -6.54 27.18 8.48
C GLN A 527 -5.81 27.32 7.14
N ASN A 528 -4.78 26.51 6.89
CA ASN A 528 -4.03 26.57 5.62
C ASN A 528 -4.93 26.24 4.43
N ASN A 529 -5.75 25.20 4.60
CA ASN A 529 -6.71 24.78 3.58
C ASN A 529 -7.83 25.80 3.38
N LEU A 530 -8.29 26.46 4.46
CA LEU A 530 -9.23 27.58 4.39
C LEU A 530 -8.62 28.74 3.59
N GLY A 531 -7.38 29.12 3.88
CA GLY A 531 -6.67 30.17 3.14
C GLY A 531 -6.57 29.87 1.64
N THR A 532 -6.27 28.62 1.30
CA THR A 532 -6.19 28.16 -0.10
C THR A 532 -7.54 28.22 -0.79
N ALA A 533 -8.62 27.83 -0.11
CA ALA A 533 -9.97 27.91 -0.67
C ALA A 533 -10.46 29.36 -0.84
N CYS A 534 -10.15 30.25 0.11
CA CYS A 534 -10.46 31.68 0.01
C CYS A 534 -9.67 32.37 -1.10
N TRP A 535 -8.38 32.05 -1.26
CA TRP A 535 -7.56 32.56 -2.37
C TRP A 535 -8.14 32.15 -3.72
N HIS A 536 -8.51 30.88 -3.89
CA HIS A 536 -9.20 30.43 -5.10
C HIS A 536 -10.53 31.13 -5.30
N LEU A 537 -11.37 31.29 -4.26
CA LEU A 537 -12.65 31.98 -4.38
C LEU A 537 -12.48 33.42 -4.87
N ALA A 538 -11.46 34.13 -4.38
CA ALA A 538 -11.12 35.48 -4.83
C ALA A 538 -10.83 35.53 -6.34
N MET A 539 -10.21 34.50 -6.91
CA MET A 539 -9.93 34.47 -8.36
C MET A 539 -11.19 34.33 -9.21
N TYR A 540 -12.30 33.84 -8.64
CA TYR A 540 -13.58 33.76 -9.34
C TYR A 540 -14.48 34.99 -9.10
N GLN A 541 -14.24 35.78 -8.05
CA GLN A 541 -15.10 36.93 -7.73
C GLN A 541 -14.93 38.05 -8.74
N GLU A 542 -16.06 38.51 -9.29
CA GLU A 542 -16.12 39.61 -10.25
C GLU A 542 -16.09 40.95 -9.53
N GLU A 543 -16.91 41.07 -8.47
CA GLU A 543 -16.97 42.27 -7.64
C GLU A 543 -15.66 42.48 -6.85
N PRO A 544 -15.05 43.68 -6.95
CA PRO A 544 -13.79 43.97 -6.26
C PRO A 544 -13.89 43.84 -4.73
N GLU A 545 -15.02 44.24 -4.15
CA GLU A 545 -15.24 44.16 -2.70
C GLU A 545 -15.25 42.71 -2.19
N ASP A 546 -15.97 41.83 -2.89
CA ASP A 546 -16.00 40.39 -2.59
C ASP A 546 -14.60 39.79 -2.71
N ARG A 547 -13.88 40.12 -3.80
CA ARG A 547 -12.49 39.71 -4.04
C ARG A 547 -11.57 40.12 -2.91
N SER A 548 -11.64 41.40 -2.50
CA SER A 548 -10.88 41.94 -1.39
C SER A 548 -11.18 41.19 -0.09
N LYS A 549 -12.46 40.94 0.19
CA LYS A 549 -12.88 40.20 1.38
C LYS A 549 -12.29 38.80 1.40
N SER A 550 -12.39 38.05 0.30
CA SER A 550 -11.83 36.70 0.22
C SER A 550 -10.30 36.67 0.28
N LEU A 551 -9.61 37.67 -0.29
CA LEU A 551 -8.15 37.80 -0.14
C LEU A 551 -7.74 38.09 1.30
N ASN A 552 -8.43 39.00 1.99
CA ASN A 552 -8.17 39.31 3.39
C ASN A 552 -8.43 38.10 4.30
N GLU A 553 -9.50 37.34 4.04
CA GLU A 553 -9.74 36.08 4.74
C GLU A 553 -8.64 35.04 4.49
N ALA A 554 -8.13 34.96 3.25
CA ALA A 554 -7.00 34.08 2.93
C ALA A 554 -5.73 34.45 3.70
N ILE A 555 -5.41 35.75 3.74
CA ILE A 555 -4.27 36.29 4.49
C ILE A 555 -4.38 35.93 5.97
N ALA A 556 -5.51 36.24 6.61
CA ALA A 556 -5.72 35.98 8.03
C ALA A 556 -5.60 34.48 8.37
N ALA A 557 -6.07 33.60 7.48
CA ALA A 557 -5.95 32.17 7.65
C ALA A 557 -4.49 31.68 7.55
N TYR A 558 -3.73 32.14 6.55
CA TYR A 558 -2.31 31.79 6.41
C TYR A 558 -1.43 32.34 7.53
N GLU A 559 -1.65 33.59 7.95
CA GLU A 559 -0.94 34.19 9.10
C GLU A 559 -1.17 33.35 10.37
N LYS A 560 -2.41 32.92 10.60
CA LYS A 560 -2.73 32.05 11.73
C LYS A 560 -2.10 30.66 11.61
N THR A 561 -2.04 30.09 10.41
CA THR A 561 -1.31 28.83 10.14
C THR A 561 0.16 28.96 10.51
N LEU A 562 0.83 30.01 10.04
CA LEU A 562 2.27 30.22 10.29
C LEU A 562 2.56 30.50 11.77
N ALA A 563 1.72 31.29 12.44
CA ALA A 563 1.85 31.53 13.88
C ALA A 563 1.72 30.24 14.71
N LEU A 564 0.83 29.33 14.32
CA LEU A 564 0.71 28.01 14.96
C LEU A 564 1.88 27.09 14.60
N ALA A 565 2.35 27.13 13.35
CA ALA A 565 3.49 26.32 12.91
C ALA A 565 4.76 26.65 13.70
N GLN A 566 4.99 27.91 14.04
CA GLN A 566 6.12 28.35 14.88
C GLN A 566 6.12 27.74 16.30
N GLN A 567 4.95 27.34 16.80
CA GLN A 567 4.78 26.72 18.12
C GLN A 567 4.86 25.19 18.08
N LEU A 568 4.90 24.60 16.88
CA LEU A 568 4.92 23.16 16.65
C LEU A 568 6.33 22.71 16.26
N SER A 569 6.66 21.44 16.53
CA SER A 569 7.91 20.88 16.04
C SER A 569 7.85 20.71 14.51
N PRO A 570 8.90 21.06 13.74
CA PRO A 570 8.89 20.90 12.27
C PRO A 570 8.55 19.49 11.80
N THR A 571 8.98 18.46 12.54
CA THR A 571 8.70 17.04 12.26
C THR A 571 7.23 16.65 12.45
N GLN A 572 6.45 17.45 13.19
CA GLN A 572 5.02 17.23 13.43
C GLN A 572 4.15 17.80 12.30
N LEU A 573 4.63 18.80 11.57
CA LEU A 573 3.86 19.46 10.51
C LEU A 573 3.47 18.47 9.41
N THR A 574 2.28 18.68 8.86
CA THR A 574 1.66 17.88 7.78
C THR A 574 1.46 18.70 6.51
N PHE A 575 1.90 19.95 6.52
CA PHE A 575 1.83 20.89 5.41
C PHE A 575 3.18 21.60 5.25
N ASP A 576 3.43 22.12 4.06
CA ASP A 576 4.66 22.85 3.72
C ASP A 576 4.51 24.33 4.10
N THR A 577 5.34 24.80 5.05
CA THR A 577 5.37 26.20 5.48
C THR A 577 5.88 27.13 4.37
N LEU A 578 6.76 26.66 3.49
CA LEU A 578 7.27 27.44 2.36
C LEU A 578 6.16 27.68 1.33
N ALA A 579 5.36 26.66 1.04
CA ALA A 579 4.18 26.79 0.19
C ALA A 579 3.14 27.74 0.82
N THR A 580 2.97 27.70 2.15
CA THR A 580 2.09 28.60 2.89
C THR A 580 2.57 30.06 2.76
N HIS A 581 3.87 30.31 2.93
CA HIS A 581 4.48 31.62 2.69
C HIS A 581 4.27 32.10 1.25
N ASN A 582 4.49 31.24 0.25
CA ASN A 582 4.26 31.60 -1.14
C ASN A 582 2.80 32.02 -1.39
N ASN A 583 1.84 31.27 -0.86
CA ASN A 583 0.42 31.58 -1.04
C ASN A 583 -0.01 32.87 -0.31
N LEU A 584 0.56 33.13 0.86
CA LEU A 584 0.35 34.38 1.59
C LEU A 584 0.93 35.59 0.81
N GLY A 585 2.14 35.43 0.25
CA GLY A 585 2.73 36.43 -0.63
C GLY A 585 1.88 36.72 -1.86
N LEU A 586 1.33 35.68 -2.50
CA LEU A 586 0.40 35.83 -3.62
C LEU A 586 -0.88 36.58 -3.26
N ALA A 587 -1.45 36.33 -2.08
CA ALA A 587 -2.65 37.02 -1.63
C ALA A 587 -2.39 38.53 -1.43
N HIS A 588 -1.27 38.88 -0.80
CA HIS A 588 -0.85 40.28 -0.65
C HIS A 588 -0.53 40.95 -1.99
N TYR A 589 0.23 40.28 -2.86
CA TYR A 589 0.53 40.76 -4.20
C TYR A 589 -0.75 41.04 -4.99
N ARG A 590 -1.74 40.15 -4.90
CA ARG A 590 -3.02 40.32 -5.60
C ARG A 590 -3.82 41.50 -5.05
N LEU A 591 -3.88 41.70 -3.74
CA LEU A 591 -4.52 42.89 -3.15
C LEU A 591 -3.87 44.18 -3.64
N ALA A 592 -2.54 44.24 -3.68
CA ALA A 592 -1.84 45.46 -4.10
C ALA A 592 -1.99 45.79 -5.59
N THR A 593 -1.99 44.76 -6.45
CA THR A 593 -1.94 44.94 -7.90
C THR A 593 -3.31 44.98 -8.56
N ASP A 594 -4.38 44.69 -7.83
CA ASP A 594 -5.73 44.79 -8.34
C ASP A 594 -6.19 46.26 -8.41
N LYS A 595 -6.12 46.83 -9.61
CA LYS A 595 -6.48 48.23 -9.86
C LYS A 595 -7.95 48.55 -9.58
N ALA A 596 -8.82 47.54 -9.56
CA ALA A 596 -10.23 47.74 -9.25
C ALA A 596 -10.46 47.97 -7.73
N LEU A 597 -9.46 47.68 -6.90
CA LEU A 597 -9.48 47.99 -5.47
C LEU A 597 -9.04 49.44 -5.25
N CYS A 598 -9.86 50.21 -4.52
CA CYS A 598 -9.58 51.58 -4.12
C CYS A 598 -8.58 51.66 -2.94
N LEU A 599 -7.42 51.00 -3.05
CA LEU A 599 -6.32 51.12 -2.10
C LEU A 599 -5.47 52.36 -2.39
N SER A 600 -5.01 53.05 -1.34
CA SER A 600 -4.03 54.13 -1.47
C SER A 600 -2.66 53.59 -1.92
N GLY A 601 -1.82 54.45 -2.51
CA GLY A 601 -0.46 54.05 -2.89
C GLY A 601 0.34 53.48 -1.71
N GLU A 602 0.22 54.07 -0.53
CA GLU A 602 0.85 53.58 0.70
C GLU A 602 0.38 52.16 1.07
N GLN A 603 -0.93 51.89 0.97
CA GLN A 603 -1.49 50.55 1.24
C GLN A 603 -1.00 49.52 0.22
N ARG A 604 -0.90 49.89 -1.06
CA ARG A 604 -0.37 49.01 -2.11
C ARG A 604 1.09 48.66 -1.84
N VAL A 605 1.92 49.66 -1.53
CA VAL A 605 3.34 49.46 -1.21
C VAL A 605 3.48 48.56 0.01
N SER A 606 2.73 48.80 1.08
CA SER A 606 2.76 47.96 2.29
C SER A 606 2.43 46.49 1.98
N HIS A 607 1.42 46.22 1.15
CA HIS A 607 1.10 44.87 0.72
C HIS A 607 2.19 44.25 -0.17
N LEU A 608 2.80 45.03 -1.08
CA LEU A 608 3.90 44.54 -1.91
C LEU A 608 5.16 44.22 -1.08
N GLU A 609 5.45 44.98 -0.04
CA GLU A 609 6.54 44.68 0.89
C GLU A 609 6.30 43.37 1.64
N LYS A 610 5.07 43.15 2.15
CA LYS A 610 4.69 41.86 2.76
C LYS A 610 4.77 40.70 1.76
N ALA A 611 4.36 40.93 0.52
CA ALA A 611 4.45 39.94 -0.54
C ALA A 611 5.91 39.56 -0.80
N LEU A 612 6.82 40.54 -0.85
CA LEU A 612 8.25 40.33 -1.03
C LEU A 612 8.84 39.52 0.12
N ASP A 613 8.56 39.89 1.36
CA ASP A 613 9.08 39.22 2.55
C ASP A 613 8.64 37.74 2.56
N HIS A 614 7.39 37.44 2.22
CA HIS A 614 6.91 36.05 2.15
C HIS A 614 7.42 35.26 0.94
N HIS A 615 7.58 35.87 -0.23
CA HIS A 615 8.21 35.20 -1.37
C HIS A 615 9.70 34.91 -1.12
N LEU A 616 10.39 35.78 -0.36
CA LEU A 616 11.74 35.52 0.12
C LEU A 616 11.77 34.33 1.09
N MET A 617 10.86 34.27 2.07
CA MET A 617 10.78 33.10 2.96
C MET A 617 10.52 31.80 2.18
N ALA A 618 9.63 31.84 1.18
CA ALA A 618 9.31 30.68 0.36
C ALA A 618 10.45 30.24 -0.58
N GLY A 619 11.30 31.17 -1.03
CA GLY A 619 12.34 30.93 -2.02
C GLY A 619 13.76 30.80 -1.46
N CYS A 620 14.07 31.38 -0.29
CA CYS A 620 15.44 31.61 0.17
C CYS A 620 15.85 30.80 1.41
N GLU A 621 14.93 30.10 2.10
CA GLU A 621 15.33 29.14 3.11
C GLU A 621 15.91 27.89 2.43
N GLU A 622 17.22 27.92 2.17
CA GLU A 622 17.99 26.67 2.10
C GLU A 622 17.79 25.97 3.44
N GLN A 623 16.97 24.90 3.46
CA GLN A 623 17.07 23.96 4.57
C GLN A 623 18.55 23.52 4.66
N PRO A 624 19.14 23.45 5.86
CA PRO A 624 20.45 22.86 6.03
C PRO A 624 20.34 21.35 5.86
N CYS A 625 20.09 20.88 4.64
CA CYS A 625 20.24 19.50 4.25
C CYS A 625 21.69 19.31 3.85
N SER A 626 22.43 18.72 4.78
CA SER A 626 23.71 18.07 4.58
C SER A 626 23.60 16.94 3.54
N GLN A 627 23.43 17.27 2.27
CA GLN A 627 23.69 16.39 1.14
C GLN A 627 23.73 17.21 -0.16
N LYS A 628 24.94 17.65 -0.53
CA LYS A 628 25.26 18.03 -1.92
C LYS A 628 25.15 16.78 -2.80
N GLY A 629 23.95 16.47 -3.24
CA GLY A 629 23.68 15.33 -4.12
C GLY A 629 22.19 15.17 -4.34
N SER A 630 21.70 15.75 -5.44
CA SER A 630 20.31 15.70 -5.92
C SER A 630 19.30 16.55 -5.13
N ALA A 631 19.30 17.88 -5.36
CA ALA A 631 18.10 18.68 -5.13
C ALA A 631 16.96 18.06 -5.96
N ASN A 632 15.86 17.72 -5.30
CA ASN A 632 14.77 16.99 -5.96
C ASN A 632 14.11 17.90 -7.02
N ALA A 633 13.66 17.37 -8.16
CA ALA A 633 13.10 18.20 -9.26
C ALA A 633 11.95 19.13 -8.80
N LEU A 634 11.18 18.68 -7.79
CA LEU A 634 10.09 19.42 -7.16
C LEU A 634 10.57 20.59 -6.27
N GLU A 635 11.74 20.49 -5.64
CA GLU A 635 12.35 21.58 -4.88
C GLU A 635 12.89 22.65 -5.83
N SER A 636 13.52 22.22 -6.92
CA SER A 636 13.96 23.11 -8.00
C SER A 636 12.78 23.87 -8.63
N GLU A 637 11.64 23.21 -8.84
CA GLU A 637 10.43 23.85 -9.37
C GLU A 637 9.80 24.84 -8.38
N ARG A 638 9.70 24.48 -7.08
CA ARG A 638 9.19 25.39 -6.03
C ARG A 638 10.07 26.63 -5.91
N HIS A 639 11.38 26.46 -5.88
CA HIS A 639 12.33 27.56 -5.86
C HIS A 639 12.15 28.48 -7.07
N ARG A 640 12.02 27.90 -8.27
CA ARG A 640 11.77 28.65 -9.51
C ARG A 640 10.43 29.41 -9.49
N LEU A 641 9.37 28.83 -8.94
CA LEU A 641 8.07 29.51 -8.81
C LEU A 641 8.14 30.69 -7.84
N ALA A 642 8.71 30.48 -6.65
CA ALA A 642 8.90 31.54 -5.66
C ALA A 642 9.76 32.67 -6.23
N PHE A 643 10.84 32.33 -6.95
CA PHE A 643 11.69 33.29 -7.65
C PHE A 643 10.92 34.14 -8.68
N ASN A 644 10.07 33.52 -9.50
CA ASN A 644 9.24 34.25 -10.45
C ASN A 644 8.27 35.23 -9.78
N HIS A 645 7.69 34.84 -8.64
CA HIS A 645 6.82 35.73 -7.86
C HIS A 645 7.58 36.89 -7.22
N LEU A 646 8.80 36.62 -6.74
CA LEU A 646 9.71 37.63 -6.23
C LEU A 646 10.03 38.69 -7.31
N VAL A 647 10.42 38.28 -8.53
CA VAL A 647 10.68 39.21 -9.65
C VAL A 647 9.44 40.04 -9.99
N ARG A 648 8.25 39.43 -10.03
CA ARG A 648 6.98 40.16 -10.28
C ARG A 648 6.69 41.20 -9.20
N THR A 649 6.98 40.87 -7.94
CA THR A 649 6.78 41.77 -6.80
C THR A 649 7.73 42.97 -6.87
N LEU A 650 9.01 42.75 -7.22
CA LEU A 650 9.98 43.83 -7.41
C LEU A 650 9.59 44.78 -8.55
N ARG A 651 9.07 44.26 -9.66
CA ARG A 651 8.56 45.09 -10.75
C ARG A 651 7.35 45.93 -10.31
N ALA A 652 6.44 45.35 -9.52
CA ALA A 652 5.29 46.08 -8.99
C ALA A 652 5.73 47.18 -8.00
N LEU A 653 6.72 46.92 -7.15
CA LEU A 653 7.29 47.93 -6.24
C LEU A 653 7.93 49.09 -7.00
N TYR A 654 8.62 48.80 -8.10
CA TYR A 654 9.14 49.85 -8.99
C TYR A 654 8.01 50.67 -9.63
N GLN A 655 6.90 50.04 -10.03
CA GLN A 655 5.77 50.74 -10.63
C GLN A 655 5.04 51.67 -9.65
N GLU A 656 4.93 51.28 -8.37
CA GLU A 656 4.23 52.07 -7.35
C GLU A 656 5.14 53.12 -6.68
N SER A 657 6.43 52.83 -6.48
CA SER A 657 7.36 53.66 -5.69
C SER A 657 8.61 54.13 -6.45
N GLY A 658 8.70 53.84 -7.75
CA GLY A 658 9.85 54.19 -8.58
C GLY A 658 11.15 53.52 -8.12
N TRP A 659 12.27 54.17 -8.47
CA TRP A 659 13.61 53.67 -8.19
C TRP A 659 13.93 53.55 -6.70
N GLN A 660 13.42 54.47 -5.87
CA GLN A 660 13.68 54.45 -4.43
C GLN A 660 13.07 53.21 -3.76
N GLY A 661 11.80 52.90 -4.06
CA GLY A 661 11.15 51.70 -3.53
C GLY A 661 11.78 50.40 -4.05
N GLN A 662 12.20 50.37 -5.32
CA GLN A 662 12.90 49.22 -5.88
C GLN A 662 14.24 48.97 -5.19
N ASN A 663 15.04 50.01 -4.91
CA ASN A 663 16.31 49.85 -4.21
C ASN A 663 16.13 49.35 -2.77
N GLN A 664 15.14 49.89 -2.07
CA GLN A 664 14.80 49.42 -0.73
C GLN A 664 14.40 47.93 -0.76
N ALA A 665 13.61 47.53 -1.74
CA ALA A 665 13.24 46.13 -1.94
C ALA A 665 14.45 45.23 -2.26
N LEU A 666 15.32 45.67 -3.18
CA LEU A 666 16.54 44.95 -3.55
C LEU A 666 17.51 44.79 -2.37
N SER A 667 17.56 45.74 -1.43
CA SER A 667 18.41 45.64 -0.23
C SER A 667 18.03 44.49 0.72
N LYS A 668 16.79 43.99 0.63
CA LYS A 668 16.31 42.84 1.41
C LYS A 668 16.67 41.49 0.77
N ILE A 669 17.17 41.49 -0.46
CA ILE A 669 17.40 40.27 -1.24
C ILE A 669 18.78 39.68 -0.90
N PRO A 670 18.88 38.36 -0.64
CA PRO A 670 20.16 37.70 -0.46
C PRO A 670 21.10 37.92 -1.65
N GLY A 671 22.36 38.26 -1.36
CA GLY A 671 23.33 38.65 -2.38
C GLY A 671 23.56 37.62 -3.50
N HIS A 672 23.38 36.33 -3.22
CA HIS A 672 23.53 35.26 -4.20
C HIS A 672 22.42 35.22 -5.26
N LEU A 673 21.22 35.74 -4.97
CA LEU A 673 20.10 35.81 -5.92
C LEU A 673 20.14 37.06 -6.78
N LEU A 674 20.86 38.11 -6.35
CA LEU A 674 20.90 39.40 -7.04
C LEU A 674 21.28 39.28 -8.52
N PRO A 675 22.35 38.56 -8.94
CA PRO A 675 22.74 38.51 -10.35
C PRO A 675 21.65 37.95 -11.27
N GLU A 676 20.92 36.94 -10.79
CA GLU A 676 19.83 36.32 -11.55
C GLU A 676 18.60 37.23 -11.59
N ILE A 677 18.27 37.86 -10.47
CA ILE A 677 17.16 38.83 -10.38
C ILE A 677 17.43 40.02 -11.30
N TRP A 678 18.66 40.56 -11.30
CA TRP A 678 19.06 41.65 -12.17
C TRP A 678 18.88 41.31 -13.66
N ARG A 679 19.25 40.09 -14.08
CA ARG A 679 19.03 39.60 -15.45
C ARG A 679 17.54 39.54 -15.81
N CYS A 680 16.67 39.29 -14.85
CA CYS A 680 15.22 39.29 -15.07
C CYS A 680 14.58 40.67 -14.95
N LEU A 681 15.24 41.66 -14.37
CA LEU A 681 14.73 43.02 -14.22
C LEU A 681 15.19 43.97 -15.33
N SER A 682 16.34 43.70 -15.95
CA SER A 682 16.79 44.32 -17.21
C SER A 682 15.90 43.90 -18.37
#